data_AF-A0A0N5CZF5-F1
#
_entry.id   AF-A0A0N5CZF5-F1
#
_cell.length_a   1.000
_cell.length_b   1.000
_cell.length_c   1.000
_cell.angle_alpha   90.00
_cell.angle_beta   90.00
_cell.angle_gamma   90.00
#
_symmetry.space_group_name_H-M   'P 1'
#
loop_
_entity.id
_entity.type
_entity.pdbx_description
1 polymer ?
#
loop_
_entity_poly.entity_id
_entity_poly.type
_entity_poly.pdbx_seq_one_letter_code
_entity_poly.pdbx_strand_id
1 'polypeptide(L)'
;MISSFKKFFAIKGLEVASKKLKHFITTPIFYTNGRPHIGHLYTLLLADVLNRWELLKKGGDNESLFITGTDEHGLKIQQAANAVGCSPQKYCDDISNEFRNLLREFDVQPNDFIRTTEARHKNVVQFVWHELEKRGQLKRQYYEGWYSTTDECFYASDEVERLNGQTLMVSKMTGTVVEWAQEENYIFPISKYKNAIKIWLSDNALSSDIIRPKVYLTEALRQADAIEDNLSLSRDRKRVTWGIAVPNDENQTIYVWLDALMNYLTGSGIFSNSRERNWPPTCQIIGKDIMKFHIVIWPALLLAMDLPLPKRIFVHGHWLIDGIKMSKSFGNVVDPFIASKLLGKEGLRYFLLRQGTPQSDANFMVRKAVDVINADLVNNMGNLLQRSLFAKFNLTQIYPAFHRDVFQDDLFELGEPLVDSINCLPDLYKEQCDKLMTYKALELLMDVMKQTNRFFQHYEPWNQINDKKVSSLLYVCCEALRVCGILMQPILPHYSHQLLNRLGIQIRERNLSNANFFADSKYSGLPLGEYEGPIMKRILWKSADSSQKLNSFHNANYIINTFVIYLFFRFLKKMSGDEILLRKRVKKTPHECTVILIDVGANMNLEQNGISAMQLAKDSVEWIITRKVYLILCYILMQLVELTVTMKNLFKIFSESSDQFTLVLFGSEETQNPLTLDQHIFFCEEEMQQAKIDWLRFIDKEIKPSKSVRGNYMAALIVGLEYMRTQLESCPECNIIVRNILLITNLNGCDENPDKEYIEAAINGIKALEINFSIIGPSLEQPTRKLKKEIFVNEYSAVREKGMLQLTTPEIESAVHAITAIVQQTDGTIYSFAEALPVLQRFVPRKLNLRGQRFYLELGTDVKLPLQLYKKIQIADFKLAMAKYAPSSDTQLRRKTVYEKLGGSEEVADAVQSVVTGAEDHTNYLSQSRASKSLGKEDIVKGYKFGTTIIPYNDEDQKEFGWKSENRCLKLIQFAKRTEILEHYLMDGGVFYCIPPAHDKDACIALSALVNAMIIEKSVALARFVYNAASHPRIMALFPRKSKKGVDMMVGIYLPFYEDFRGLDFPALEDFRSKPTHDHLNAMNAFMKAMDLTKAFYEVETGQFREVLRPRDVPNPMLQYVCKAMKHRALYPNTPLPIVDDKLLGDLLQPNVSLLKRAEEALSYLKASFPLLESPKKKRHIKEEDEILPSPEK
;
A
#
# COMPACT_ATOMS: atom_id res chain seq x y z
N MET A 1 30.16 -23.14 -37.07
CA MET A 1 29.14 -23.06 -36.00
C MET A 1 27.80 -22.45 -36.45
N ILE A 2 27.78 -21.53 -37.45
CA ILE A 2 26.54 -20.91 -37.98
C ILE A 2 25.76 -21.83 -38.97
N SER A 3 26.39 -22.86 -39.55
CA SER A 3 25.69 -23.81 -40.47
C SER A 3 24.85 -24.87 -39.76
N SER A 4 25.10 -25.15 -38.47
CA SER A 4 24.37 -26.20 -37.73
C SER A 4 22.97 -25.78 -37.27
N PHE A 5 22.64 -24.48 -37.31
CA PHE A 5 21.31 -23.98 -36.92
C PHE A 5 20.26 -24.08 -38.04
N LYS A 6 20.65 -24.28 -39.31
CA LYS A 6 19.71 -24.39 -40.44
C LYS A 6 19.10 -25.78 -40.63
N LYS A 7 19.55 -26.81 -39.91
CA LYS A 7 19.13 -28.21 -40.11
C LYS A 7 17.95 -28.68 -39.23
N PHE A 8 17.41 -27.83 -38.35
CA PHE A 8 16.34 -28.24 -37.41
C PHE A 8 14.90 -27.98 -37.88
N PHE A 9 14.69 -27.34 -39.03
CA PHE A 9 13.35 -27.14 -39.59
C PHE A 9 13.10 -28.10 -40.74
N ALA A 10 12.71 -29.33 -40.42
CA ALA A 10 12.24 -30.28 -41.43
C ALA A 10 11.13 -31.19 -40.85
N ILE A 11 9.94 -30.63 -40.70
CA ILE A 11 8.73 -31.45 -40.93
C ILE A 11 8.72 -31.75 -42.43
N LYS A 12 8.91 -33.00 -42.83
CA LYS A 12 8.72 -33.44 -44.22
C LYS A 12 7.31 -33.05 -44.66
N GLY A 13 7.17 -31.94 -45.40
CA GLY A 13 5.91 -31.45 -45.97
C GLY A 13 5.48 -30.03 -45.56
N LEU A 14 6.14 -29.37 -44.60
CA LEU A 14 5.79 -28.02 -44.15
C LEU A 14 6.92 -27.03 -44.46
N GLU A 15 7.14 -26.71 -45.74
CA GLU A 15 7.90 -25.51 -46.11
C GLU A 15 7.12 -24.28 -45.66
N VAL A 16 7.56 -23.63 -44.57
CA VAL A 16 6.96 -22.39 -44.07
C VAL A 16 7.37 -21.23 -45.00
N ALA A 17 6.73 -21.14 -46.16
CA ALA A 17 6.73 -19.92 -46.95
C ALA A 17 5.81 -18.91 -46.23
N SER A 18 6.38 -18.11 -45.32
CA SER A 18 5.65 -17.07 -44.60
C SER A 18 5.31 -15.92 -45.55
N LYS A 19 4.03 -15.61 -45.74
CA LYS A 19 3.66 -14.23 -46.08
C LYS A 19 3.92 -13.45 -44.78
N LYS A 20 4.89 -12.52 -44.78
CA LYS A 20 5.33 -11.78 -43.59
C LYS A 20 4.22 -10.82 -43.13
N LEU A 21 3.17 -11.28 -42.45
CA LEU A 21 2.47 -10.37 -41.55
C LEU A 21 3.50 -9.89 -40.52
N LYS A 22 3.64 -8.57 -40.41
CA LYS A 22 4.70 -7.98 -39.58
C LYS A 22 4.32 -8.03 -38.10
N HIS A 23 3.02 -8.13 -37.77
CA HIS A 23 2.51 -8.24 -36.39
C HIS A 23 1.44 -9.32 -36.26
N PHE A 24 1.59 -10.13 -35.20
CA PHE A 24 0.60 -11.10 -34.79
C PHE A 24 0.42 -10.98 -33.26
N ILE A 25 -0.72 -10.45 -32.85
CA ILE A 25 -1.08 -10.12 -31.47
C ILE A 25 -2.19 -11.06 -31.02
N THR A 26 -2.10 -11.58 -29.80
CA THR A 26 -3.13 -12.43 -29.22
C THR A 26 -3.48 -11.99 -27.81
N THR A 27 -4.75 -12.16 -27.44
CA THR A 27 -5.15 -12.28 -26.03
C THR A 27 -5.36 -13.76 -25.69
N PRO A 28 -5.47 -14.11 -24.41
CA PRO A 28 -6.15 -15.32 -23.99
C PRO A 28 -7.51 -15.42 -24.67
N ILE A 29 -7.95 -16.66 -24.82
CA ILE A 29 -9.36 -16.96 -24.96
C ILE A 29 -9.99 -17.01 -23.57
N PHE A 30 -11.18 -16.45 -23.42
CA PHE A 30 -11.81 -16.26 -22.11
C PHE A 30 -12.78 -17.40 -21.79
N TYR A 31 -12.71 -17.96 -20.58
CA TYR A 31 -13.64 -18.99 -20.12
C TYR A 31 -15.09 -18.50 -20.16
N THR A 32 -15.97 -19.30 -20.76
CA THR A 32 -17.42 -19.00 -20.85
C THR A 32 -18.21 -19.38 -19.60
N ASN A 33 -17.57 -19.59 -18.45
CA ASN A 33 -18.26 -19.91 -17.19
C ASN A 33 -19.10 -18.76 -16.60
N GLY A 34 -19.22 -17.61 -17.28
CA GLY A 34 -20.11 -16.51 -16.92
C GLY A 34 -19.78 -15.24 -17.70
N ARG A 35 -20.55 -14.18 -17.47
CA ARG A 35 -20.49 -12.90 -18.19
C ARG A 35 -19.09 -12.23 -18.18
N PRO A 36 -18.76 -11.41 -19.22
CA PRO A 36 -17.55 -10.60 -19.21
C PRO A 36 -17.55 -9.53 -18.10
N HIS A 37 -16.36 -9.06 -17.73
CA HIS A 37 -16.15 -8.07 -16.67
C HIS A 37 -14.96 -7.16 -17.05
N ILE A 38 -14.71 -6.07 -16.30
CA ILE A 38 -13.65 -5.09 -16.65
C ILE A 38 -12.25 -5.71 -16.79
N GLY A 39 -11.94 -6.80 -16.07
CA GLY A 39 -10.69 -7.55 -16.25
C GLY A 39 -10.50 -8.10 -17.67
N HIS A 40 -11.54 -8.72 -18.25
CA HIS A 40 -11.52 -9.18 -19.65
C HIS A 40 -11.38 -8.01 -20.63
N LEU A 41 -12.15 -6.94 -20.37
CA LEU A 41 -12.08 -5.72 -21.17
C LEU A 41 -10.66 -5.14 -21.16
N TYR A 42 -9.99 -5.08 -20.00
CA TYR A 42 -8.63 -4.53 -19.91
C TYR A 42 -7.62 -5.29 -20.78
N THR A 43 -7.65 -6.63 -20.78
CA THR A 43 -6.81 -7.44 -21.66
C THR A 43 -7.08 -7.16 -23.15
N LEU A 44 -8.36 -7.09 -23.53
CA LEU A 44 -8.80 -6.74 -24.88
C LEU A 44 -8.31 -5.34 -25.31
N LEU A 45 -8.43 -4.35 -24.43
CA LEU A 45 -8.00 -2.99 -24.69
C LEU A 45 -6.48 -2.87 -24.86
N LEU A 46 -5.68 -3.58 -24.07
CA LEU A 46 -4.23 -3.62 -24.25
C LEU A 46 -3.84 -4.18 -25.63
N ALA A 47 -4.50 -5.25 -26.07
CA ALA A 47 -4.25 -5.84 -27.38
C ALA A 47 -4.72 -4.94 -28.53
N ASP A 48 -5.89 -4.32 -28.38
CA ASP A 48 -6.44 -3.37 -29.34
C ASP A 48 -5.54 -2.14 -29.52
N VAL A 49 -5.06 -1.57 -28.40
CA VAL A 49 -4.12 -0.43 -28.43
C VAL A 49 -2.83 -0.81 -29.13
N LEU A 50 -2.26 -1.98 -28.84
CA LEU A 50 -1.06 -2.45 -29.52
C LEU A 50 -1.29 -2.59 -31.02
N ASN A 51 -2.41 -3.21 -31.42
CA ASN A 51 -2.78 -3.39 -32.81
C ASN A 51 -2.92 -2.04 -33.53
N ARG A 52 -3.71 -1.12 -32.97
CA ARG A 52 -3.93 0.22 -33.52
C ARG A 52 -2.65 1.05 -33.55
N TRP A 53 -1.76 0.88 -32.57
CA TRP A 53 -0.45 1.54 -32.54
C TRP A 53 0.45 1.06 -33.68
N GLU A 54 0.53 -0.25 -33.92
CA GLU A 54 1.29 -0.80 -35.05
C GLU A 54 0.74 -0.34 -36.40
N LEU A 55 -0.59 -0.27 -36.55
CA LEU A 55 -1.24 0.28 -37.74
C LEU A 55 -0.93 1.77 -37.93
N LEU A 56 -0.99 2.57 -36.86
CA LEU A 56 -0.69 4.01 -36.90
C LEU A 56 0.77 4.28 -37.30
N LYS A 57 1.72 3.50 -36.77
CA LYS A 57 3.15 3.60 -37.13
C LYS A 57 3.41 3.36 -38.62
N LYS A 58 2.58 2.55 -39.28
CA LYS A 58 2.80 2.08 -40.65
C LYS A 58 1.93 2.76 -41.70
N GLY A 59 1.02 3.63 -41.29
CA GLY A 59 0.13 4.34 -42.21
C GLY A 59 -1.09 3.54 -42.66
N GLY A 60 -1.50 2.50 -41.91
CA GLY A 60 -2.81 1.85 -42.08
C GLY A 60 -2.85 0.53 -42.87
N ASP A 61 -1.73 -0.07 -43.25
CA ASP A 61 -1.74 -1.34 -43.99
C ASP A 61 -2.18 -2.55 -43.15
N ASN A 62 -2.99 -3.44 -43.76
CA ASN A 62 -3.58 -4.69 -43.24
C ASN A 62 -2.56 -5.80 -42.87
N GLU A 63 -1.35 -5.46 -42.46
CA GLU A 63 -0.28 -6.42 -42.13
C GLU A 63 -0.26 -6.87 -40.64
N SER A 64 -1.39 -6.73 -39.94
CA SER A 64 -1.57 -7.14 -38.54
C SER A 64 -2.65 -8.21 -38.40
N LEU A 65 -2.34 -9.24 -37.62
CA LEU A 65 -3.29 -10.26 -37.20
C LEU A 65 -3.51 -10.12 -35.69
N PHE A 66 -4.70 -9.71 -35.28
CA PHE A 66 -5.13 -9.63 -33.89
C PHE A 66 -6.22 -10.67 -33.65
N ILE A 67 -5.96 -11.62 -32.74
CA ILE A 67 -6.88 -12.72 -32.44
C ILE A 67 -7.25 -12.70 -30.96
N THR A 68 -8.53 -12.97 -30.70
CA THR A 68 -9.10 -13.18 -29.36
C THR A 68 -10.18 -14.26 -29.45
N GLY A 69 -10.84 -14.62 -28.35
CA GLY A 69 -11.89 -15.62 -28.40
C GLY A 69 -12.39 -16.13 -27.07
N THR A 70 -13.06 -17.27 -27.10
CA THR A 70 -13.64 -17.94 -25.93
C THR A 70 -13.17 -19.38 -25.78
N ASP A 71 -12.82 -19.72 -24.53
CA ASP A 71 -12.54 -21.08 -24.09
C ASP A 71 -13.83 -21.71 -23.59
N GLU A 72 -14.24 -22.78 -24.27
CA GLU A 72 -15.61 -23.30 -24.21
C GLU A 72 -15.71 -24.75 -23.76
N HIS A 73 -14.61 -25.44 -23.45
CA HIS A 73 -14.63 -26.83 -22.96
C HIS A 73 -14.18 -26.94 -21.49
N GLY A 74 -14.37 -28.11 -20.88
CA GLY A 74 -13.96 -28.39 -19.50
C GLY A 74 -15.11 -28.57 -18.53
N LEU A 75 -14.75 -29.06 -17.33
CA LEU A 75 -15.72 -29.46 -16.30
C LEU A 75 -16.48 -28.27 -15.71
N LYS A 76 -15.82 -27.12 -15.55
CA LYS A 76 -16.40 -25.87 -15.05
C LYS A 76 -17.54 -25.38 -15.91
N ILE A 77 -17.38 -25.47 -17.22
CA ILE A 77 -18.39 -25.03 -18.19
C ILE A 77 -19.55 -26.02 -18.20
N GLN A 78 -19.25 -27.32 -18.16
CA GLN A 78 -20.26 -28.36 -17.99
C GLN A 78 -21.11 -28.13 -16.73
N GLN A 79 -20.47 -27.85 -15.59
CA GLN A 79 -21.14 -27.58 -14.32
C GLN A 79 -21.96 -26.27 -14.37
N ALA A 80 -21.42 -25.21 -14.96
CA ALA A 80 -22.14 -23.94 -15.11
C ALA A 80 -23.39 -24.08 -15.99
N ALA A 81 -23.28 -24.79 -17.12
CA ALA A 81 -24.41 -25.07 -18.00
C ALA A 81 -25.48 -25.92 -17.30
N ASN A 82 -25.06 -26.96 -16.57
CA ASN A 82 -25.96 -27.82 -15.79
C ASN A 82 -26.69 -27.03 -14.69
N ALA A 83 -26.01 -26.11 -14.00
CA ALA A 83 -26.60 -25.27 -12.96
C ALA A 83 -27.71 -24.34 -13.50
N VAL A 84 -27.64 -23.97 -14.78
CA VAL A 84 -28.64 -23.14 -15.48
C VAL A 84 -29.66 -24.02 -16.24
N GLY A 85 -29.52 -25.35 -16.22
CA GLY A 85 -30.46 -26.28 -16.85
C GLY A 85 -30.44 -26.24 -18.39
N CYS A 86 -29.29 -25.94 -19.00
CA CYS A 86 -29.15 -25.87 -20.46
C CYS A 86 -27.97 -26.72 -20.96
N SER A 87 -27.93 -27.01 -22.27
CA SER A 87 -26.81 -27.76 -22.84
C SER A 87 -25.52 -26.92 -22.84
N PRO A 88 -24.34 -27.52 -22.61
CA PRO A 88 -23.07 -26.79 -22.63
C PRO A 88 -22.82 -26.00 -23.92
N GLN A 89 -23.20 -26.54 -25.08
CA GLN A 89 -23.08 -25.82 -26.36
C GLN A 89 -23.90 -24.52 -26.35
N LYS A 90 -25.18 -24.59 -25.98
CA LYS A 90 -26.07 -23.42 -25.93
C LYS A 90 -25.56 -22.39 -24.93
N TYR A 91 -25.14 -22.84 -23.75
CA TYR A 91 -24.54 -21.97 -22.73
C TYR A 91 -23.31 -21.22 -23.26
N CYS A 92 -22.40 -21.94 -23.93
CA CYS A 92 -21.23 -21.34 -24.57
C CYS A 92 -21.60 -20.38 -25.70
N ASP A 93 -22.59 -20.71 -26.54
CA ASP A 93 -23.08 -19.83 -27.61
C ASP A 93 -23.55 -18.48 -27.04
N ASP A 94 -24.36 -18.52 -25.97
CA ASP A 94 -24.91 -17.33 -25.32
C ASP A 94 -23.80 -16.45 -24.70
N ILE A 95 -22.90 -17.04 -23.91
CA ILE A 95 -21.81 -16.30 -23.26
C ILE A 95 -20.78 -15.80 -24.28
N SER A 96 -20.45 -16.59 -25.31
CA SER A 96 -19.57 -16.17 -26.40
C SER A 96 -20.14 -14.96 -27.14
N ASN A 97 -21.46 -14.90 -27.33
CA ASN A 97 -22.14 -13.72 -27.88
C ASN A 97 -22.03 -12.50 -26.97
N GLU A 98 -22.04 -12.65 -25.64
CA GLU A 98 -21.77 -11.53 -24.72
C GLU A 98 -20.35 -10.98 -24.85
N PHE A 99 -19.33 -11.84 -25.05
CA PHE A 99 -17.97 -11.40 -25.35
C PHE A 99 -17.89 -10.68 -26.71
N ARG A 100 -18.58 -11.16 -27.75
CA ARG A 100 -18.70 -10.43 -29.02
C ARG A 100 -19.39 -9.08 -28.86
N ASN A 101 -20.41 -9.00 -28.00
CA ASN A 101 -21.07 -7.74 -27.65
C ASN A 101 -20.11 -6.78 -26.96
N LEU A 102 -19.26 -7.27 -26.06
CA LEU A 102 -18.23 -6.46 -25.41
C LEU A 102 -17.27 -5.84 -26.44
N LEU A 103 -16.81 -6.62 -27.41
CA LEU A 103 -15.94 -6.13 -28.49
C LEU A 103 -16.62 -5.00 -29.29
N ARG A 104 -17.88 -5.23 -29.71
CA ARG A 104 -18.66 -4.22 -30.43
C ARG A 104 -18.90 -2.96 -29.61
N GLU A 105 -19.27 -3.12 -28.34
CA GLU A 105 -19.63 -2.02 -27.45
C GLU A 105 -18.47 -1.07 -27.21
N PHE A 106 -17.26 -1.62 -27.11
CA PHE A 106 -16.04 -0.87 -26.83
C PHE A 106 -15.19 -0.60 -28.08
N ASP A 107 -15.65 -0.89 -29.30
CA ASP A 107 -14.87 -0.72 -30.54
C ASP A 107 -13.50 -1.44 -30.50
N VAL A 108 -13.52 -2.72 -30.13
CA VAL A 108 -12.35 -3.62 -30.26
C VAL A 108 -12.58 -4.49 -31.49
N GLN A 109 -11.67 -4.42 -32.45
CA GLN A 109 -11.83 -5.06 -33.76
C GLN A 109 -10.72 -6.09 -34.00
N PRO A 110 -10.82 -7.30 -33.43
CA PRO A 110 -9.91 -8.38 -33.77
C PRO A 110 -10.18 -8.86 -35.20
N ASN A 111 -9.14 -9.33 -35.88
CA ASN A 111 -9.25 -9.96 -37.20
C ASN A 111 -9.97 -11.32 -37.14
N ASP A 112 -9.84 -12.02 -36.01
CA ASP A 112 -10.51 -13.31 -35.77
C ASP A 112 -10.97 -13.42 -34.31
N PHE A 113 -12.16 -13.98 -34.13
CA PHE A 113 -12.73 -14.33 -32.83
C PHE A 113 -12.95 -15.84 -32.79
N ILE A 114 -12.03 -16.55 -32.15
CA ILE A 114 -12.05 -18.02 -32.11
C ILE A 114 -12.94 -18.55 -30.99
N ARG A 115 -13.63 -19.66 -31.25
CA ARG A 115 -14.29 -20.47 -30.22
C ARG A 115 -13.72 -21.88 -30.25
N THR A 116 -13.41 -22.46 -29.09
CA THR A 116 -12.85 -23.82 -29.06
C THR A 116 -13.85 -24.90 -29.51
N THR A 117 -15.15 -24.59 -29.52
CA THR A 117 -16.19 -25.49 -30.06
C THR A 117 -16.21 -25.58 -31.58
N GLU A 118 -15.56 -24.67 -32.31
CA GLU A 118 -15.56 -24.64 -33.78
C GLU A 118 -14.84 -25.85 -34.40
N ALA A 119 -15.39 -26.37 -35.50
CA ALA A 119 -14.82 -27.52 -36.21
C ALA A 119 -13.36 -27.29 -36.66
N ARG A 120 -13.03 -26.07 -37.13
CA ARG A 120 -11.66 -25.72 -37.52
C ARG A 120 -10.65 -25.88 -36.38
N HIS A 121 -11.07 -25.58 -35.16
CA HIS A 121 -10.22 -25.69 -33.98
C HIS A 121 -10.05 -27.14 -33.55
N LYS A 122 -11.16 -27.89 -33.49
CA LYS A 122 -11.15 -29.33 -33.18
C LYS A 122 -10.22 -30.11 -34.11
N ASN A 123 -10.27 -29.81 -35.41
CA ASN A 123 -9.38 -30.42 -36.41
C ASN A 123 -7.89 -30.12 -36.13
N VAL A 124 -7.56 -28.89 -35.72
CA VAL A 124 -6.19 -28.50 -35.36
C VAL A 124 -5.73 -29.20 -34.09
N VAL A 125 -6.57 -29.26 -33.05
CA VAL A 125 -6.25 -29.97 -31.80
C VAL A 125 -6.02 -31.45 -32.07
N GLN A 126 -6.89 -32.09 -32.87
CA GLN A 126 -6.71 -33.48 -33.27
C GLN A 126 -5.43 -33.68 -34.09
N PHE A 127 -5.13 -32.80 -35.04
CA PHE A 127 -3.88 -32.86 -35.81
C PHE A 127 -2.65 -32.79 -34.90
N VAL A 128 -2.63 -31.84 -33.96
CA VAL A 128 -1.55 -31.68 -32.98
C VAL A 128 -1.42 -32.93 -32.12
N TRP A 129 -2.52 -33.51 -31.67
CA TRP A 129 -2.50 -34.76 -30.91
C TRP A 129 -1.81 -35.89 -31.66
N HIS A 130 -2.20 -36.13 -32.93
CA HIS A 130 -1.59 -37.16 -33.76
C HIS A 130 -0.09 -36.92 -33.99
N GLU A 131 0.32 -35.66 -34.15
CA GLU A 131 1.73 -35.32 -34.34
C GLU A 131 2.54 -35.56 -33.06
N LEU A 132 2.00 -35.25 -31.88
CA LEU A 132 2.63 -35.58 -30.60
C LEU A 132 2.76 -37.10 -30.39
N GLU A 133 1.72 -37.86 -30.73
CA GLU A 133 1.73 -39.33 -30.66
C GLU A 133 2.75 -39.94 -31.62
N LYS A 134 2.74 -39.52 -32.89
CA LYS A 134 3.69 -39.96 -33.93
C LYS A 134 5.14 -39.68 -33.55
N ARG A 135 5.40 -38.60 -32.81
CA ARG A 135 6.72 -38.23 -32.29
C ARG A 135 7.09 -38.93 -30.99
N GLY A 136 6.25 -39.85 -30.50
CA GLY A 136 6.45 -40.57 -29.24
C GLY A 136 6.47 -39.65 -28.02
N GLN A 137 5.76 -38.51 -28.07
CA GLN A 137 5.67 -37.54 -26.96
C GLN A 137 4.51 -37.82 -26.01
N LEU A 138 3.69 -38.84 -26.27
CA LEU A 138 2.57 -39.24 -25.43
C LEU A 138 2.80 -40.67 -24.92
N LYS A 139 2.56 -40.89 -23.63
CA LYS A 139 2.56 -42.22 -23.00
C LYS A 139 1.34 -42.38 -22.11
N ARG A 140 0.70 -43.55 -22.11
CA ARG A 140 -0.34 -43.85 -21.11
C ARG A 140 0.30 -44.22 -19.78
N GLN A 141 -0.19 -43.62 -18.71
CA GLN A 141 0.23 -43.92 -17.35
C GLN A 141 -0.92 -43.64 -16.39
N TYR A 142 -0.98 -44.39 -15.29
CA TYR A 142 -1.83 -44.02 -14.16
C TYR A 142 -1.27 -42.73 -13.55
N TYR A 143 -2.08 -41.68 -13.58
CA TYR A 143 -1.80 -40.42 -12.92
C TYR A 143 -2.61 -40.37 -11.63
N GLU A 144 -1.93 -40.22 -10.51
CA GLU A 144 -2.51 -40.16 -9.18
C GLU A 144 -2.08 -38.89 -8.48
N GLY A 145 -3.06 -38.16 -7.94
CA GLY A 145 -2.81 -36.89 -7.27
C GLY A 145 -4.09 -36.23 -6.76
N TRP A 146 -3.91 -35.14 -6.02
CA TRP A 146 -5.02 -34.33 -5.54
C TRP A 146 -5.55 -33.47 -6.68
N TYR A 147 -6.84 -33.50 -6.95
CA TYR A 147 -7.44 -32.74 -8.05
C TYR A 147 -8.48 -31.76 -7.52
N SER A 148 -8.38 -30.49 -7.93
CA SER A 148 -9.41 -29.49 -7.69
C SER A 148 -10.33 -29.40 -8.91
N THR A 149 -11.62 -29.69 -8.71
CA THR A 149 -12.64 -29.39 -9.72
C THR A 149 -12.82 -27.88 -9.93
N THR A 150 -12.53 -27.08 -8.91
CA THR A 150 -12.65 -25.61 -8.96
C THR A 150 -11.48 -24.95 -9.69
N ASP A 151 -10.32 -25.59 -9.76
CA ASP A 151 -9.15 -25.08 -10.49
C ASP A 151 -8.91 -25.83 -11.80
N GLU A 152 -9.50 -27.02 -11.97
CA GLU A 152 -9.27 -27.97 -13.07
C GLU A 152 -7.82 -28.46 -13.20
N CYS A 153 -7.09 -28.46 -12.10
CA CYS A 153 -5.71 -28.90 -12.06
C CYS A 153 -5.48 -29.96 -10.98
N PHE A 154 -4.46 -30.78 -11.25
CA PHE A 154 -3.84 -31.61 -10.23
C PHE A 154 -2.88 -30.76 -9.41
N TYR A 155 -2.81 -31.07 -8.13
CA TYR A 155 -1.94 -30.52 -7.11
C TYR A 155 -1.06 -31.63 -6.57
N ALA A 156 0.21 -31.29 -6.37
CA ALA A 156 1.12 -32.18 -5.65
C ALA A 156 0.74 -32.27 -4.17
N SER A 157 1.16 -33.35 -3.50
CA SER A 157 0.81 -33.59 -2.08
C SER A 157 1.31 -32.49 -1.13
N ASP A 158 2.34 -31.74 -1.50
CA ASP A 158 2.88 -30.60 -0.76
C ASP A 158 2.15 -29.27 -1.07
N GLU A 159 1.30 -29.23 -2.10
CA GLU A 159 0.48 -28.07 -2.46
C GLU A 159 -0.91 -28.08 -1.82
N VAL A 160 -1.23 -29.12 -1.04
CA VAL A 160 -2.53 -29.31 -0.41
C VAL A 160 -2.39 -29.43 1.11
N GLU A 161 -3.41 -29.03 1.86
CA GLU A 161 -3.44 -29.10 3.33
C GLU A 161 -4.79 -29.58 3.85
N ARG A 162 -4.79 -30.13 5.07
CA ARG A 162 -6.03 -30.47 5.77
C ARG A 162 -6.59 -29.24 6.46
N LEU A 163 -7.88 -28.98 6.27
CA LEU A 163 -8.56 -27.96 7.06
C LEU A 163 -8.79 -28.48 8.49
N ASN A 164 -8.40 -27.70 9.50
CA ASN A 164 -8.42 -28.08 10.92
C ASN A 164 -9.75 -28.75 11.35
N GLY A 165 -9.68 -30.05 11.67
CA GLY A 165 -10.77 -30.82 12.26
C GLY A 165 -11.70 -31.55 11.28
N GLN A 166 -11.50 -31.46 9.96
CA GLN A 166 -12.26 -32.21 8.96
C GLN A 166 -11.36 -33.13 8.12
N THR A 167 -11.94 -34.17 7.53
CA THR A 167 -11.29 -35.14 6.63
C THR A 167 -10.99 -34.56 5.23
N LEU A 168 -11.38 -33.31 4.96
CA LEU A 168 -11.27 -32.67 3.65
C LEU A 168 -9.87 -32.08 3.43
N MET A 169 -9.35 -32.27 2.22
CA MET A 169 -8.11 -31.65 1.74
C MET A 169 -8.44 -30.41 0.90
N VAL A 170 -7.64 -29.37 1.01
CA VAL A 170 -7.77 -28.13 0.22
C VAL A 170 -6.45 -27.71 -0.41
N SER A 171 -6.48 -26.99 -1.53
CA SER A 171 -5.30 -26.37 -2.13
C SER A 171 -4.78 -25.24 -1.25
N LYS A 172 -3.48 -25.22 -0.95
CA LYS A 172 -2.81 -24.13 -0.22
C LYS A 172 -2.85 -22.80 -0.99
N MET A 173 -2.91 -22.87 -2.32
CA MET A 173 -2.84 -21.70 -3.19
C MET A 173 -4.19 -21.04 -3.37
N THR A 174 -5.24 -21.83 -3.59
CA THR A 174 -6.57 -21.35 -3.98
C THR A 174 -7.61 -21.53 -2.88
N GLY A 175 -7.32 -22.35 -1.86
CA GLY A 175 -8.25 -22.70 -0.78
C GLY A 175 -9.39 -23.62 -1.21
N THR A 176 -9.36 -24.14 -2.44
CA THR A 176 -10.44 -24.99 -2.98
C THR A 176 -10.29 -26.42 -2.51
N VAL A 177 -11.40 -27.12 -2.32
CA VAL A 177 -11.40 -28.55 -1.98
C VAL A 177 -10.75 -29.36 -3.10
N VAL A 178 -9.90 -30.30 -2.70
CA VAL A 178 -9.23 -31.25 -3.60
C VAL A 178 -9.58 -32.68 -3.21
N GLU A 179 -9.70 -33.55 -4.20
CA GLU A 179 -10.02 -34.96 -4.03
C GLU A 179 -8.90 -35.82 -4.61
N TRP A 180 -8.56 -36.94 -3.97
CA TRP A 180 -7.60 -37.87 -4.55
C TRP A 180 -8.24 -38.54 -5.75
N ALA A 181 -7.63 -38.37 -6.93
CA ALA A 181 -8.06 -39.01 -8.16
C ALA A 181 -6.91 -39.83 -8.72
N GLN A 182 -7.21 -41.08 -9.08
CA GLN A 182 -6.33 -41.95 -9.83
C GLN A 182 -7.01 -42.25 -11.16
N GLU A 183 -6.43 -41.75 -12.24
CA GLU A 183 -6.99 -41.85 -13.59
C GLU A 183 -5.87 -42.29 -14.55
N GLU A 184 -6.16 -43.26 -15.42
CA GLU A 184 -5.26 -43.56 -16.54
C GLU A 184 -5.37 -42.41 -17.54
N ASN A 185 -4.25 -41.70 -17.76
CA ASN A 185 -4.22 -40.53 -18.62
C ASN A 185 -3.03 -40.60 -19.59
N TYR A 186 -3.14 -39.84 -20.70
CA TYR A 186 -2.02 -39.60 -21.59
C TYR A 186 -1.10 -38.53 -21.00
N ILE A 187 0.16 -38.90 -20.82
CA ILE A 187 1.20 -38.10 -20.17
C ILE A 187 2.18 -37.56 -21.20
N PHE A 188 2.52 -36.28 -21.05
CA PHE A 188 3.55 -35.57 -21.80
C PHE A 188 4.78 -35.32 -20.90
N PRO A 189 5.99 -35.75 -21.31
CA PRO A 189 7.21 -35.62 -20.50
C PRO A 189 7.77 -34.19 -20.59
N ILE A 190 7.11 -33.25 -19.91
CA ILE A 190 7.37 -31.81 -20.03
C ILE A 190 8.77 -31.41 -19.54
N SER A 191 9.36 -32.11 -18.56
CA SER A 191 10.70 -31.79 -18.04
C SER A 191 11.81 -31.90 -19.07
N LYS A 192 11.61 -32.68 -20.14
CA LYS A 192 12.52 -32.76 -21.29
C LYS A 192 12.82 -31.40 -21.93
N TYR A 193 11.88 -30.46 -21.84
CA TYR A 193 11.97 -29.13 -22.48
C TYR A 193 12.46 -28.03 -21.55
N LYS A 194 12.71 -28.33 -20.26
CA LYS A 194 13.09 -27.36 -19.23
C LYS A 194 14.28 -26.48 -19.63
N ASN A 195 15.38 -27.11 -20.06
CA ASN A 195 16.60 -26.37 -20.43
C ASN A 195 16.37 -25.45 -21.64
N ALA A 196 15.63 -25.92 -22.66
CA ALA A 196 15.33 -25.13 -23.85
C ALA A 196 14.45 -23.91 -23.51
N ILE A 197 13.47 -24.08 -22.61
CA ILE A 197 12.62 -22.97 -22.14
C ILE A 197 13.44 -21.96 -21.33
N LYS A 198 14.30 -22.43 -20.41
CA LYS A 198 15.19 -21.53 -19.65
C LYS A 198 16.12 -20.75 -20.56
N ILE A 199 16.70 -21.39 -21.56
CA ILE A 199 17.52 -20.71 -22.57
C ILE A 199 16.67 -19.69 -23.31
N TRP A 200 15.49 -20.04 -23.82
CA TRP A 200 14.60 -19.08 -24.48
C TRP A 200 14.25 -17.87 -23.60
N LEU A 201 14.05 -18.06 -22.30
CA LEU A 201 13.81 -16.98 -21.34
C LEU A 201 15.05 -16.13 -21.01
N SER A 202 16.25 -16.71 -21.11
CA SER A 202 17.51 -16.13 -20.59
C SER A 202 18.52 -15.75 -21.68
N ASP A 203 18.32 -16.15 -22.93
CA ASP A 203 19.29 -15.97 -23.99
C ASP A 203 19.40 -14.49 -24.39
N ASN A 204 20.58 -13.94 -24.13
CA ASN A 204 20.96 -12.57 -24.42
C ASN A 204 21.09 -12.28 -25.92
N ALA A 205 21.21 -13.32 -26.77
CA ALA A 205 21.32 -13.17 -28.23
C ALA A 205 19.99 -12.75 -28.90
N LEU A 206 18.85 -12.94 -28.22
CA LEU A 206 17.51 -12.47 -28.61
C LEU A 206 16.96 -11.48 -27.55
N SER A 207 17.80 -10.51 -27.15
CA SER A 207 17.45 -9.28 -26.42
C SER A 207 16.37 -9.42 -25.34
N SER A 208 16.71 -9.66 -24.06
CA SER A 208 15.94 -9.54 -22.77
C SER A 208 14.46 -9.04 -22.74
N ASP A 209 13.63 -9.39 -23.71
CA ASP A 209 12.36 -8.76 -24.06
C ASP A 209 11.24 -9.79 -24.26
N ILE A 210 11.57 -11.09 -24.10
CA ILE A 210 10.59 -12.18 -24.18
C ILE A 210 9.47 -11.98 -23.17
N ILE A 211 9.77 -11.57 -21.93
CA ILE A 211 8.75 -11.28 -20.91
C ILE A 211 8.72 -9.80 -20.57
N ARG A 212 7.54 -9.21 -20.68
CA ARG A 212 7.30 -7.80 -20.31
C ARG A 212 6.04 -7.64 -19.46
N PRO A 213 6.04 -6.73 -18.47
CA PRO A 213 7.20 -6.03 -17.91
C PRO A 213 8.21 -6.98 -17.24
N LYS A 214 9.47 -6.55 -17.12
CA LYS A 214 10.57 -7.39 -16.60
C LYS A 214 10.37 -7.90 -15.16
N VAL A 215 9.46 -7.27 -14.40
CA VAL A 215 9.12 -7.71 -13.03
C VAL A 215 8.62 -9.15 -12.96
N TYR A 216 8.05 -9.67 -14.05
CA TYR A 216 7.56 -11.04 -14.14
C TYR A 216 8.62 -12.05 -14.59
N LEU A 217 9.82 -11.62 -15.00
CA LEU A 217 10.87 -12.51 -15.48
C LEU A 217 11.39 -13.45 -14.38
N THR A 218 11.58 -12.94 -13.17
CA THR A 218 12.05 -13.75 -12.04
C THR A 218 11.06 -14.86 -11.71
N GLU A 219 9.76 -14.53 -11.67
CA GLU A 219 8.70 -15.51 -11.43
C GLU A 219 8.59 -16.52 -12.58
N ALA A 220 8.76 -16.07 -13.83
CA ALA A 220 8.78 -16.96 -15.00
C ALA A 220 9.94 -17.97 -14.96
N LEU A 221 11.15 -17.52 -14.60
CA LEU A 221 12.30 -18.40 -14.42
C LEU A 221 12.07 -19.38 -13.27
N ARG A 222 11.47 -18.93 -12.15
CA ARG A 222 11.11 -19.79 -11.02
C ARG A 222 10.10 -20.87 -11.44
N GLN A 223 9.08 -20.51 -12.23
CA GLN A 223 8.11 -21.48 -12.76
C GLN A 223 8.75 -22.46 -13.75
N ALA A 224 9.69 -22.00 -14.58
CA ALA A 224 10.47 -22.88 -15.46
C ALA A 224 11.40 -23.82 -14.66
N ASP A 225 11.90 -23.39 -13.51
CA ASP A 225 12.69 -24.23 -12.62
C ASP A 225 11.85 -25.26 -11.87
N ALA A 226 10.61 -24.93 -11.55
CA ALA A 226 9.64 -25.80 -10.88
C ALA A 226 8.82 -26.67 -11.87
N ILE A 227 9.27 -26.85 -13.11
CA ILE A 227 8.63 -27.76 -14.08
C ILE A 227 8.56 -29.17 -13.50
N GLU A 228 7.34 -29.71 -13.44
CA GLU A 228 7.05 -31.11 -13.09
C GLU A 228 7.65 -32.07 -14.14
N ASP A 229 7.86 -33.33 -13.77
CA ASP A 229 8.41 -34.30 -14.73
C ASP A 229 7.43 -34.63 -15.86
N ASN A 230 6.15 -34.72 -15.53
CA ASN A 230 5.10 -35.29 -16.37
C ASN A 230 3.83 -34.44 -16.27
N LEU A 231 3.25 -34.10 -17.41
CA LEU A 231 1.99 -33.36 -17.51
C LEU A 231 0.89 -34.26 -18.10
N SER A 232 -0.24 -34.39 -17.40
CA SER A 232 -1.41 -35.10 -17.92
C SER A 232 -2.16 -34.26 -18.97
N LEU A 233 -2.24 -34.77 -20.21
CA LEU A 233 -2.88 -34.14 -21.37
C LEU A 233 -4.25 -34.74 -21.74
N SER A 234 -4.75 -35.72 -20.98
CA SER A 234 -6.14 -36.21 -21.09
C SER A 234 -6.81 -36.34 -19.73
N ARG A 235 -8.13 -36.54 -19.71
CA ARG A 235 -8.97 -36.80 -18.54
C ARG A 235 -9.96 -37.91 -18.87
N ASP A 236 -10.39 -38.65 -17.86
CA ASP A 236 -11.47 -39.64 -18.03
C ASP A 236 -12.76 -38.92 -18.50
N ARG A 237 -13.31 -39.39 -19.63
CA ARG A 237 -14.51 -38.80 -20.25
C ARG A 237 -15.75 -38.98 -19.39
N LYS A 238 -15.82 -40.00 -18.52
CA LYS A 238 -16.92 -40.16 -17.55
C LYS A 238 -17.02 -38.94 -16.61
N ARG A 239 -15.88 -38.32 -16.31
CA ARG A 239 -15.79 -37.12 -15.49
C ARG A 239 -15.98 -35.86 -16.32
N VAL A 240 -15.27 -35.76 -17.45
CA VAL A 240 -15.27 -34.57 -18.32
C VAL A 240 -15.88 -34.94 -19.67
N THR A 241 -17.22 -34.87 -19.74
CA THR A 241 -17.97 -35.19 -20.97
C THR A 241 -17.92 -34.06 -22.00
N TRP A 242 -17.78 -32.82 -21.53
CA TRP A 242 -17.76 -31.62 -22.38
C TRP A 242 -16.32 -31.23 -22.76
N GLY A 243 -15.82 -31.83 -23.84
CA GLY A 243 -14.51 -31.52 -24.42
C GLY A 243 -14.21 -32.34 -25.68
N ILE A 244 -13.04 -32.11 -26.28
CA ILE A 244 -12.60 -32.81 -27.49
C ILE A 244 -12.18 -34.23 -27.12
N ALA A 245 -12.73 -35.25 -27.79
CA ALA A 245 -12.31 -36.63 -27.58
C ALA A 245 -10.85 -36.84 -28.03
N VAL A 246 -10.12 -37.68 -27.29
CA VAL A 246 -8.82 -38.16 -27.76
C VAL A 246 -9.03 -38.99 -29.03
N PRO A 247 -8.30 -38.71 -30.13
CA PRO A 247 -8.38 -39.53 -31.34
C PRO A 247 -8.12 -41.00 -31.05
N ASN A 248 -8.98 -41.88 -31.57
CA ASN A 248 -8.93 -43.33 -31.38
C ASN A 248 -9.09 -43.82 -29.92
N ASP A 249 -9.48 -42.95 -28.98
CA ASP A 249 -9.81 -43.31 -27.60
C ASP A 249 -10.98 -42.47 -27.07
N GLU A 250 -12.19 -42.94 -27.33
CA GLU A 250 -13.42 -42.25 -26.90
C GLU A 250 -13.64 -42.29 -25.38
N ASN A 251 -12.86 -43.05 -24.60
CA ASN A 251 -12.96 -43.02 -23.14
C ASN A 251 -12.22 -41.84 -22.52
N GLN A 252 -11.45 -41.09 -23.32
CA GLN A 252 -10.61 -39.99 -22.87
C GLN A 252 -11.02 -38.68 -23.55
N THR A 253 -10.96 -37.60 -22.77
CA THR A 253 -11.16 -36.23 -23.22
C THR A 253 -9.83 -35.49 -23.15
N ILE A 254 -9.47 -34.77 -24.21
CA ILE A 254 -8.27 -33.93 -24.26
C ILE A 254 -8.35 -32.87 -23.16
N TYR A 255 -7.24 -32.67 -22.46
CA TYR A 255 -7.14 -31.68 -21.40
C TYR A 255 -7.40 -30.27 -21.96
N VAL A 256 -8.29 -29.52 -21.28
CA VAL A 256 -8.74 -28.19 -21.70
C VAL A 256 -7.60 -27.21 -21.97
N TRP A 257 -6.49 -27.26 -21.23
CA TRP A 257 -5.37 -26.36 -21.51
C TRP A 257 -4.58 -26.74 -22.77
N LEU A 258 -4.53 -28.02 -23.15
CA LEU A 258 -3.96 -28.40 -24.45
C LEU A 258 -4.83 -27.85 -25.57
N ASP A 259 -6.14 -28.12 -25.50
CA ASP A 259 -7.17 -27.61 -26.40
C ASP A 259 -7.07 -26.09 -26.54
N ALA A 260 -7.22 -25.36 -25.43
CA ALA A 260 -7.18 -23.92 -25.37
C ALA A 260 -5.89 -23.34 -25.97
N LEU A 261 -4.69 -23.87 -25.67
CA LEU A 261 -3.44 -23.31 -26.21
C LEU A 261 -3.33 -23.47 -27.74
N MET A 262 -4.00 -24.46 -28.35
CA MET A 262 -4.01 -24.61 -29.81
C MET A 262 -4.83 -23.54 -30.53
N ASN A 263 -5.58 -22.71 -29.81
CA ASN A 263 -6.35 -21.62 -30.40
C ASN A 263 -5.44 -20.68 -31.21
N TYR A 264 -4.22 -20.44 -30.71
CA TYR A 264 -3.25 -19.57 -31.36
C TYR A 264 -2.77 -20.14 -32.69
N LEU A 265 -2.59 -21.47 -32.79
CA LEU A 265 -2.23 -22.14 -34.05
C LEU A 265 -3.41 -22.14 -35.01
N THR A 266 -4.61 -22.35 -34.49
CA THR A 266 -5.85 -22.33 -35.29
C THR A 266 -6.06 -20.96 -35.92
N GLY A 267 -5.99 -19.90 -35.12
CA GLY A 267 -6.12 -18.52 -35.59
C GLY A 267 -4.97 -18.06 -36.49
N SER A 268 -3.76 -18.59 -36.29
CA SER A 268 -2.61 -18.28 -37.16
C SER A 268 -2.71 -18.85 -38.58
N GLY A 269 -3.62 -19.82 -38.79
CA GLY A 269 -3.77 -20.53 -40.06
C GLY A 269 -2.60 -21.47 -40.39
N ILE A 270 -1.64 -21.72 -39.49
CA ILE A 270 -0.42 -22.49 -39.78
C ILE A 270 -0.69 -23.91 -40.30
N PHE A 271 -1.78 -24.54 -39.84
CA PHE A 271 -2.23 -25.87 -40.26
C PHE A 271 -3.42 -25.84 -41.22
N SER A 272 -3.82 -24.65 -41.69
CA SER A 272 -4.83 -24.52 -42.73
C SER A 272 -4.20 -24.74 -44.12
N ASN A 273 -5.01 -25.17 -45.09
CA ASN A 273 -4.62 -25.22 -46.50
C ASN A 273 -4.48 -23.80 -47.14
N SER A 274 -4.60 -22.74 -46.35
CA SER A 274 -4.43 -21.37 -46.84
C SER A 274 -2.96 -21.04 -47.07
N ARG A 275 -2.69 -20.19 -48.07
CA ARG A 275 -1.32 -19.75 -48.43
C ARG A 275 -0.72 -18.74 -47.43
N GLU A 276 -1.45 -18.36 -46.38
CA GLU A 276 -1.08 -17.29 -45.45
C GLU A 276 -0.82 -17.85 -44.05
N ARG A 277 0.42 -18.29 -43.80
CA ARG A 277 0.84 -18.83 -42.50
C ARG A 277 1.48 -17.73 -41.66
N ASN A 278 0.85 -17.40 -40.53
CA ASN A 278 1.24 -16.26 -39.67
C ASN A 278 1.70 -16.72 -38.28
N TRP A 279 2.91 -17.30 -38.21
CA TRP A 279 3.47 -17.83 -36.96
C TRP A 279 4.97 -17.53 -36.85
N PRO A 280 5.53 -17.20 -35.66
CA PRO A 280 4.90 -17.11 -34.33
C PRO A 280 4.32 -15.72 -33.99
N PRO A 281 3.49 -15.61 -32.93
CA PRO A 281 2.98 -14.32 -32.47
C PRO A 281 4.11 -13.38 -32.07
N THR A 282 3.99 -12.12 -32.51
CA THR A 282 4.89 -11.04 -32.10
C THR A 282 4.65 -10.63 -30.65
N CYS A 283 3.42 -10.74 -30.16
CA CYS A 283 3.10 -10.50 -28.75
C CYS A 283 1.87 -11.30 -28.31
N GLN A 284 1.97 -12.02 -27.20
CA GLN A 284 0.83 -12.62 -26.50
C GLN A 284 0.58 -11.86 -25.19
N ILE A 285 -0.59 -11.25 -25.04
CA ILE A 285 -0.94 -10.40 -23.90
C ILE A 285 -1.79 -11.20 -22.93
N ILE A 286 -1.27 -11.54 -21.76
CA ILE A 286 -1.92 -12.42 -20.78
C ILE A 286 -2.02 -11.79 -19.39
N GLY A 287 -2.95 -12.28 -18.57
CA GLY A 287 -2.98 -11.99 -17.14
C GLY A 287 -1.90 -12.78 -16.38
N LYS A 288 -1.44 -12.25 -15.25
CA LYS A 288 -0.42 -12.92 -14.40
C LYS A 288 -0.80 -14.31 -13.88
N ASP A 289 -2.10 -14.60 -13.79
CA ASP A 289 -2.66 -15.86 -13.30
C ASP A 289 -2.43 -17.06 -14.23
N ILE A 290 -2.22 -16.81 -15.53
CA ILE A 290 -2.07 -17.87 -16.54
C ILE A 290 -0.65 -17.96 -17.10
N MET A 291 0.32 -17.43 -16.36
CA MET A 291 1.75 -17.43 -16.71
C MET A 291 2.30 -18.84 -16.89
N LYS A 292 2.05 -19.77 -15.95
CA LYS A 292 2.54 -21.17 -16.02
C LYS A 292 2.17 -21.81 -17.36
N PHE A 293 0.94 -21.58 -17.83
CA PHE A 293 0.47 -22.15 -19.09
C PHE A 293 1.19 -21.57 -20.32
N HIS A 294 1.42 -20.26 -20.35
CA HIS A 294 1.98 -19.59 -21.54
C HIS A 294 3.51 -19.54 -21.58
N ILE A 295 4.18 -19.69 -20.43
CA ILE A 295 5.63 -19.58 -20.29
C ILE A 295 6.29 -20.96 -20.22
N VAL A 296 5.58 -21.96 -19.69
CA VAL A 296 6.12 -23.31 -19.49
C VAL A 296 5.43 -24.32 -20.41
N ILE A 297 4.13 -24.53 -20.22
CA ILE A 297 3.41 -25.61 -20.92
C ILE A 297 3.37 -25.35 -22.43
N TRP A 298 3.03 -24.12 -22.80
CA TRP A 298 2.89 -23.73 -24.18
C TRP A 298 4.20 -23.83 -24.97
N PRO A 299 5.32 -23.24 -24.52
CA PRO A 299 6.61 -23.44 -25.16
C PRO A 299 7.07 -24.89 -25.22
N ALA A 300 6.80 -25.70 -24.20
CA ALA A 300 7.14 -27.13 -24.23
C ALA A 300 6.40 -27.87 -25.36
N LEU A 301 5.09 -27.62 -25.52
CA LEU A 301 4.28 -28.20 -26.58
C LEU A 301 4.76 -27.75 -27.97
N LEU A 302 5.10 -26.47 -28.13
CA LEU A 302 5.66 -25.93 -29.38
C LEU A 302 7.01 -26.58 -29.72
N LEU A 303 7.91 -26.70 -28.75
CA LEU A 303 9.21 -27.36 -28.92
C LEU A 303 9.04 -28.84 -29.26
N ALA A 304 8.04 -29.53 -28.69
CA ALA A 304 7.74 -30.91 -29.04
C ALA A 304 7.33 -31.10 -30.50
N MET A 305 6.71 -30.07 -31.09
CA MET A 305 6.31 -30.02 -32.50
C MET A 305 7.34 -29.36 -33.42
N ASP A 306 8.52 -28.97 -32.92
CA ASP A 306 9.53 -28.16 -33.63
C ASP A 306 8.97 -26.84 -34.20
N LEU A 307 8.04 -26.21 -33.49
CA LEU A 307 7.46 -24.92 -33.87
C LEU A 307 8.22 -23.74 -33.22
N PRO A 308 8.35 -22.60 -33.93
CA PRO A 308 8.90 -21.38 -33.35
C PRO A 308 8.13 -20.91 -32.11
N LEU A 309 8.85 -20.40 -31.11
CA LEU A 309 8.28 -19.86 -29.89
C LEU A 309 7.76 -18.41 -30.07
N PRO A 310 6.82 -17.95 -29.23
CA PRO A 310 6.37 -16.55 -29.20
C PRO A 310 7.55 -15.59 -29.06
N LYS A 311 7.50 -14.45 -29.76
CA LYS A 311 8.57 -13.45 -29.67
C LYS A 311 8.51 -12.62 -28.38
N ARG A 312 7.32 -12.43 -27.83
CA ARG A 312 7.07 -11.69 -26.59
C ARG A 312 5.79 -12.19 -25.92
N ILE A 313 5.85 -12.34 -24.61
CA ILE A 313 4.72 -12.52 -23.70
C ILE A 313 4.64 -11.26 -22.85
N PHE A 314 3.54 -10.53 -23.01
CA PHE A 314 3.21 -9.39 -22.17
C PHE A 314 2.27 -9.83 -21.05
N VAL A 315 2.68 -9.62 -19.80
CA VAL A 315 1.95 -10.01 -18.60
C VAL A 315 1.43 -8.76 -17.91
N HIS A 316 0.16 -8.74 -17.53
CA HIS A 316 -0.43 -7.65 -16.76
C HIS A 316 -1.00 -8.09 -15.40
N GLY A 317 -1.01 -7.17 -14.45
CA GLY A 317 -1.69 -7.30 -13.16
C GLY A 317 -3.22 -7.31 -13.28
N HIS A 318 -3.89 -7.59 -12.17
CA HIS A 318 -5.35 -7.67 -12.11
C HIS A 318 -5.99 -6.34 -11.72
N TRP A 319 -7.23 -6.13 -12.16
CA TRP A 319 -8.11 -5.13 -11.58
C TRP A 319 -8.77 -5.68 -10.32
N LEU A 320 -8.73 -4.90 -9.24
CA LEU A 320 -9.33 -5.20 -7.94
C LEU A 320 -10.54 -4.28 -7.71
N ILE A 321 -11.43 -4.68 -6.81
CA ILE A 321 -12.49 -3.82 -6.27
C ILE A 321 -12.32 -3.78 -4.75
N ASP A 322 -12.24 -2.59 -4.17
CA ASP A 322 -11.97 -2.37 -2.74
C ASP A 322 -10.82 -3.21 -2.16
N GLY A 323 -9.76 -3.41 -2.96
CA GLY A 323 -8.58 -4.18 -2.59
C GLY A 323 -8.72 -5.70 -2.74
N ILE A 324 -9.88 -6.20 -3.17
CA ILE A 324 -10.18 -7.63 -3.34
C ILE A 324 -10.16 -7.98 -4.83
N LYS A 325 -9.57 -9.14 -5.17
CA LYS A 325 -9.59 -9.66 -6.54
C LYS A 325 -11.03 -9.92 -6.98
N MET A 326 -11.37 -9.48 -8.19
CA MET A 326 -12.65 -9.80 -8.79
C MET A 326 -12.78 -11.32 -9.01
N SER A 327 -13.88 -11.89 -8.56
CA SER A 327 -14.24 -13.28 -8.79
C SER A 327 -15.74 -13.42 -9.01
N LYS A 328 -16.11 -14.23 -10.01
CA LYS A 328 -17.51 -14.56 -10.30
C LYS A 328 -18.17 -15.26 -9.11
N SER A 329 -17.44 -16.11 -8.38
CA SER A 329 -17.95 -16.82 -7.19
C SER A 329 -18.24 -15.90 -6.00
N PHE A 330 -17.47 -14.81 -5.85
CA PHE A 330 -17.68 -13.81 -4.81
C PHE A 330 -18.70 -12.73 -5.19
N GLY A 331 -19.14 -12.68 -6.46
CA GLY A 331 -20.11 -11.70 -6.95
C GLY A 331 -19.61 -10.24 -6.99
N ASN A 332 -18.31 -10.00 -6.83
CA ASN A 332 -17.72 -8.66 -6.78
C ASN A 332 -17.17 -8.16 -8.14
N VAL A 333 -17.66 -8.73 -9.24
CA VAL A 333 -17.20 -8.37 -10.60
C VAL A 333 -17.84 -7.06 -11.06
N VAL A 334 -17.04 -6.17 -11.67
CA VAL A 334 -17.57 -4.96 -12.30
C VAL A 334 -18.00 -5.27 -13.73
N ASP A 335 -19.28 -5.09 -14.00
CA ASP A 335 -19.85 -5.21 -15.34
C ASP A 335 -19.45 -3.97 -16.20
N PRO A 336 -18.72 -4.16 -17.31
CA PRO A 336 -18.28 -3.08 -18.18
C PRO A 336 -19.43 -2.36 -18.87
N PHE A 337 -20.53 -3.04 -19.20
CA PHE A 337 -21.72 -2.45 -19.84
C PHE A 337 -22.47 -1.53 -18.87
N ILE A 338 -22.44 -1.85 -17.58
CA ILE A 338 -23.04 -1.00 -16.55
C ILE A 338 -22.11 0.20 -16.27
N ALA A 339 -20.81 -0.05 -16.10
CA ALA A 339 -19.83 1.00 -15.84
C ALA A 339 -19.77 2.04 -16.99
N SER A 340 -19.91 1.60 -18.25
CA SER A 340 -19.89 2.49 -19.41
C SER A 340 -21.12 3.40 -19.51
N LYS A 341 -22.27 3.03 -18.92
CA LYS A 341 -23.45 3.92 -18.88
C LYS A 341 -23.18 5.20 -18.11
N LEU A 342 -22.38 5.12 -17.05
CA LEU A 342 -21.98 6.28 -16.24
C LEU A 342 -20.75 6.97 -16.80
N LEU A 343 -19.70 6.20 -17.10
CA LEU A 343 -18.38 6.74 -17.44
C LEU A 343 -18.22 7.07 -18.94
N GLY A 344 -19.16 6.62 -19.77
CA GLY A 344 -18.98 6.56 -21.21
C GLY A 344 -18.05 5.42 -21.63
N LYS A 345 -18.20 4.94 -22.86
CA LYS A 345 -17.37 3.87 -23.44
C LYS A 345 -15.90 4.30 -23.53
N GLU A 346 -15.65 5.43 -24.17
CA GLU A 346 -14.31 6.03 -24.30
C GLU A 346 -13.74 6.43 -22.92
N GLY A 347 -14.58 6.90 -22.00
CA GLY A 347 -14.14 7.25 -20.65
C GLY A 347 -13.67 6.02 -19.85
N LEU A 348 -14.41 4.90 -19.93
CA LEU A 348 -13.98 3.65 -19.31
C LEU A 348 -12.72 3.09 -19.99
N ARG A 349 -12.61 3.13 -21.33
CA ARG A 349 -11.37 2.77 -22.05
C ARG A 349 -10.18 3.59 -21.54
N TYR A 350 -10.35 4.91 -21.49
CA TYR A 350 -9.34 5.83 -20.99
C TYR A 350 -8.91 5.47 -19.58
N PHE A 351 -9.86 5.33 -18.66
CA PHE A 351 -9.56 5.07 -17.26
C PHE A 351 -8.78 3.77 -17.07
N LEU A 352 -9.22 2.68 -17.71
CA LEU A 352 -8.55 1.38 -17.59
C LEU A 352 -7.12 1.43 -18.14
N LEU A 353 -6.88 2.13 -19.26
CA LEU A 353 -5.55 2.25 -19.85
C LEU A 353 -4.66 3.29 -19.15
N ARG A 354 -5.26 4.29 -18.50
CA ARG A 354 -4.58 5.39 -17.80
C ARG A 354 -4.18 5.03 -16.37
N GLN A 355 -5.01 4.26 -15.68
CA GLN A 355 -4.81 3.88 -14.27
C GLN A 355 -4.41 2.42 -14.09
N GLY A 356 -4.58 1.58 -15.12
CA GLY A 356 -4.07 0.22 -15.14
C GLY A 356 -2.55 0.20 -15.29
N THR A 357 -1.87 -0.38 -14.31
CA THR A 357 -0.41 -0.56 -14.33
C THR A 357 -0.09 -2.02 -14.63
N PRO A 358 0.51 -2.38 -15.77
CA PRO A 358 0.81 -3.79 -16.07
C PRO A 358 1.68 -4.50 -15.02
N GLN A 359 2.52 -3.76 -14.28
CA GLN A 359 3.47 -4.30 -13.30
C GLN A 359 2.82 -4.72 -11.98
N SER A 360 1.62 -4.24 -11.67
CA SER A 360 0.98 -4.41 -10.36
C SER A 360 -0.53 -4.36 -10.46
N ASP A 361 -1.22 -4.87 -9.45
CA ASP A 361 -2.68 -4.82 -9.43
C ASP A 361 -3.18 -3.39 -9.23
N ALA A 362 -4.31 -3.07 -9.86
CA ALA A 362 -4.91 -1.74 -9.84
C ALA A 362 -6.33 -1.81 -9.27
N ASN A 363 -6.70 -0.86 -8.39
CA ASN A 363 -8.04 -0.84 -7.79
C ASN A 363 -9.00 0.03 -8.61
N PHE A 364 -10.16 -0.52 -8.96
CA PHE A 364 -11.24 0.18 -9.62
C PHE A 364 -12.10 0.91 -8.59
N MET A 365 -12.21 2.23 -8.73
CA MET A 365 -13.08 3.07 -7.91
C MET A 365 -13.82 4.04 -8.83
N VAL A 366 -15.15 3.97 -8.85
CA VAL A 366 -15.98 4.76 -9.78
C VAL A 366 -15.75 6.26 -9.61
N ARG A 367 -15.67 6.76 -8.37
CA ARG A 367 -15.39 8.18 -8.09
C ARG A 367 -14.06 8.62 -8.72
N LYS A 368 -13.00 7.84 -8.50
CA LYS A 368 -11.69 8.10 -9.11
C LYS A 368 -11.75 8.06 -10.64
N ALA A 369 -12.57 7.18 -11.22
CA ALA A 369 -12.77 7.14 -12.66
C ALA A 369 -13.41 8.43 -13.19
N VAL A 370 -14.49 8.88 -12.55
CA VAL A 370 -15.14 10.16 -12.86
C VAL A 370 -14.13 11.33 -12.78
N ASP A 371 -13.35 11.40 -11.71
CA ASP A 371 -12.38 12.47 -11.50
C ASP A 371 -11.28 12.50 -12.56
N VAL A 372 -10.68 11.34 -12.87
CA VAL A 372 -9.61 11.22 -13.87
C VAL A 372 -10.15 11.55 -15.27
N ILE A 373 -11.31 11.03 -15.65
CA ILE A 373 -11.92 11.29 -16.95
C ILE A 373 -12.27 12.77 -17.10
N ASN A 374 -12.92 13.36 -16.10
CA ASN A 374 -13.28 14.78 -16.13
C ASN A 374 -12.04 15.68 -16.13
N ALA A 375 -11.00 15.36 -15.37
CA ALA A 375 -9.77 16.14 -15.36
C ALA A 375 -9.05 16.10 -16.70
N ASP A 376 -8.83 14.91 -17.26
CA ASP A 376 -7.97 14.75 -18.43
C ASP A 376 -8.72 15.00 -19.74
N LEU A 377 -9.85 14.32 -19.96
CA LEU A 377 -10.57 14.40 -21.22
C LEU A 377 -11.44 15.66 -21.30
N VAL A 378 -12.21 15.96 -20.25
CA VAL A 378 -13.13 17.11 -20.28
C VAL A 378 -12.37 18.42 -20.05
N ASN A 379 -11.61 18.54 -18.96
CA ASN A 379 -11.00 19.82 -18.58
C ASN A 379 -9.73 20.15 -19.37
N ASN A 380 -8.80 19.20 -19.54
CA ASN A 380 -7.52 19.52 -20.18
C ASN A 380 -7.60 19.50 -21.71
N MET A 381 -8.28 18.51 -22.32
CA MET A 381 -8.42 18.45 -23.78
C MET A 381 -9.69 19.13 -24.30
N GLY A 382 -10.86 18.69 -23.85
CA GLY A 382 -12.15 19.15 -24.38
C GLY A 382 -12.33 20.67 -24.25
N ASN A 383 -12.10 21.20 -23.05
CA ASN A 383 -12.20 22.65 -22.81
C ASN A 383 -11.12 23.43 -23.56
N LEU A 384 -9.88 22.94 -23.66
CA LEU A 384 -8.85 23.63 -24.44
C LEU A 384 -9.26 23.72 -25.90
N LEU A 385 -9.69 22.61 -26.51
CA LEU A 385 -10.20 22.61 -27.88
C LEU A 385 -11.33 23.62 -28.07
N GLN A 386 -12.29 23.65 -27.14
CA GLN A 386 -13.38 24.62 -27.22
C GLN A 386 -12.89 26.07 -27.11
N ARG A 387 -11.96 26.35 -26.20
CA ARG A 387 -11.38 27.70 -26.00
C ARG A 387 -10.54 28.14 -27.18
N SER A 388 -9.76 27.23 -27.77
CA SER A 388 -8.86 27.54 -28.90
C SER A 388 -9.61 27.78 -30.21
N LEU A 389 -10.81 27.20 -30.36
CA LEU A 389 -11.63 27.34 -31.57
C LEU A 389 -12.82 28.30 -31.38
N PHE A 390 -12.93 28.95 -30.23
CA PHE A 390 -14.07 29.78 -29.91
C PHE A 390 -14.16 30.98 -30.87
N ALA A 391 -15.34 31.20 -31.46
CA ALA A 391 -15.55 32.19 -32.50
C ALA A 391 -15.15 33.62 -32.09
N LYS A 392 -15.20 33.95 -30.79
CA LYS A 392 -14.74 35.25 -30.29
C LYS A 392 -13.23 35.50 -30.51
N PHE A 393 -12.42 34.45 -30.50
CA PHE A 393 -10.96 34.55 -30.71
C PHE A 393 -10.54 34.12 -32.12
N ASN A 394 -11.42 33.44 -32.85
CA ASN A 394 -11.20 32.98 -34.21
C ASN A 394 -12.48 33.22 -35.05
N LEU A 395 -12.70 34.49 -35.42
CA LEU A 395 -13.93 34.95 -36.08
C LEU A 395 -14.16 34.29 -37.44
N THR A 396 -13.07 34.01 -38.15
CA THR A 396 -13.08 33.41 -39.49
C THR A 396 -13.30 31.89 -39.47
N GLN A 397 -13.24 31.26 -38.29
CA GLN A 397 -13.39 29.80 -38.11
C GLN A 397 -12.48 28.98 -39.05
N ILE A 398 -11.26 29.49 -39.25
CA ILE A 398 -10.19 28.81 -40.00
C ILE A 398 -9.09 28.39 -39.03
N TYR A 399 -8.22 27.48 -39.45
CA TYR A 399 -7.00 27.19 -38.70
C TYR A 399 -6.14 28.47 -38.63
N PRO A 400 -5.75 28.94 -37.42
CA PRO A 400 -5.06 30.23 -37.27
C PRO A 400 -3.75 30.31 -38.07
N ALA A 401 -3.32 31.53 -38.37
CA ALA A 401 -2.01 31.76 -38.98
C ALA A 401 -0.89 31.81 -37.95
N PHE A 402 0.26 31.24 -38.28
CA PHE A 402 1.45 31.29 -37.45
C PHE A 402 2.37 32.43 -37.90
N HIS A 403 2.54 33.44 -37.06
CA HIS A 403 3.45 34.55 -37.26
C HIS A 403 4.72 34.33 -36.43
N ARG A 404 5.81 33.94 -37.10
CA ARG A 404 7.08 33.53 -36.47
C ARG A 404 7.77 34.68 -35.73
N ASP A 405 7.74 35.87 -36.32
CA ASP A 405 8.21 37.13 -35.72
C ASP A 405 7.52 37.38 -34.37
N VAL A 406 6.18 37.36 -34.37
CA VAL A 406 5.39 37.57 -33.14
C VAL A 406 5.62 36.44 -32.13
N PHE A 407 5.79 35.20 -32.59
CA PHE A 407 6.08 34.10 -31.69
C PHE A 407 7.43 34.27 -30.96
N GLN A 408 8.46 34.71 -31.67
CA GLN A 408 9.81 34.94 -31.12
C GLN A 408 9.88 36.14 -30.17
N ASP A 409 9.08 37.17 -30.40
CA ASP A 409 9.11 38.38 -29.57
C ASP A 409 8.14 38.28 -28.38
N ASP A 410 6.89 37.85 -28.60
CA ASP A 410 5.80 38.01 -27.63
C ASP A 410 5.38 36.72 -26.91
N LEU A 411 5.69 35.54 -27.47
CA LEU A 411 5.21 34.24 -26.99
C LEU A 411 6.33 33.27 -26.62
N PHE A 412 7.59 33.68 -26.75
CA PHE A 412 8.75 32.79 -26.73
C PHE A 412 8.96 32.10 -25.36
N GLU A 413 8.83 32.84 -24.26
CA GLU A 413 9.12 32.36 -22.89
C GLU A 413 8.45 31.03 -22.55
N LEU A 414 7.17 30.86 -22.89
CA LEU A 414 6.44 29.60 -22.70
C LEU A 414 6.21 28.85 -24.00
N GLY A 415 6.31 29.52 -25.15
CA GLY A 415 6.06 28.95 -26.47
C GLY A 415 7.16 28.01 -26.93
N GLU A 416 8.43 28.41 -26.84
CA GLU A 416 9.55 27.58 -27.28
C GLU A 416 9.63 26.25 -26.52
N PRO A 417 9.61 26.21 -25.17
CA PRO A 417 9.63 24.95 -24.43
C PRO A 417 8.42 24.04 -24.72
N LEU A 418 7.26 24.65 -25.02
CA LEU A 418 6.07 23.91 -25.40
C LEU A 418 6.21 23.29 -26.80
N VAL A 419 6.72 24.04 -27.78
CA VAL A 419 6.97 23.53 -29.14
C VAL A 419 7.99 22.39 -29.09
N ASP A 420 9.05 22.51 -28.29
CA ASP A 420 10.01 21.43 -28.06
C ASP A 420 9.36 20.19 -27.45
N SER A 421 8.49 20.38 -26.45
CA SER A 421 7.74 19.30 -25.83
C SER A 421 6.79 18.61 -26.83
N ILE A 422 6.14 19.37 -27.71
CA ILE A 422 5.27 18.84 -28.78
C ILE A 422 6.09 18.01 -29.77
N ASN A 423 7.26 18.50 -30.19
CA ASN A 423 8.14 17.79 -31.13
C ASN A 423 8.79 16.54 -30.53
N CYS A 424 9.11 16.54 -29.23
CA CYS A 424 9.65 15.36 -28.55
C CYS A 424 8.58 14.30 -28.24
N LEU A 425 7.31 14.69 -28.12
CA LEU A 425 6.24 13.81 -27.65
C LEU A 425 6.08 12.52 -28.49
N PRO A 426 6.08 12.53 -29.83
CA PRO A 426 5.89 11.33 -30.64
C PRO A 426 6.92 10.24 -30.37
N ASP A 427 8.20 10.61 -30.24
CA ASP A 427 9.28 9.66 -29.99
C ASP A 427 9.22 9.07 -28.58
N LEU A 428 8.97 9.92 -27.57
CA LEU A 428 8.79 9.46 -26.19
C LEU A 428 7.54 8.58 -26.05
N TYR A 429 6.44 8.97 -26.70
CA TYR A 429 5.19 8.22 -26.74
C TYR A 429 5.39 6.86 -27.41
N LYS A 430 6.11 6.83 -28.54
CA LYS A 430 6.49 5.60 -29.24
C LYS A 430 7.28 4.66 -28.36
N GLU A 431 8.27 5.16 -27.63
CA GLU A 431 9.07 4.35 -26.71
C GLU A 431 8.22 3.65 -25.65
N GLN A 432 7.20 4.34 -25.11
CA GLN A 432 6.30 3.76 -24.10
C GLN A 432 5.28 2.81 -24.72
N CYS A 433 4.69 3.13 -25.88
CA CYS A 433 3.70 2.29 -26.55
C CYS A 433 4.30 1.00 -27.11
N ASP A 434 5.53 1.04 -27.64
CA ASP A 434 6.25 -0.16 -28.11
C ASP A 434 6.52 -1.16 -26.96
N LYS A 435 6.58 -0.66 -25.72
CA LYS A 435 6.69 -1.44 -24.48
C LYS A 435 5.33 -1.78 -23.85
N LEU A 436 4.23 -1.36 -24.48
CA LEU A 436 2.85 -1.46 -24.00
C LEU A 436 2.63 -0.82 -22.62
N MET A 437 3.38 0.25 -22.34
CA MET A 437 3.28 1.07 -21.11
C MET A 437 2.31 2.23 -21.35
N THR A 438 1.09 1.90 -21.75
CA THR A 438 0.06 2.86 -22.20
C THR A 438 -0.21 3.98 -21.20
N TYR A 439 -0.24 3.67 -19.91
CA TYR A 439 -0.43 4.66 -18.84
C TYR A 439 0.67 5.75 -18.82
N LYS A 440 1.93 5.39 -19.12
CA LYS A 440 3.05 6.35 -19.21
C LYS A 440 2.97 7.19 -20.48
N ALA A 441 2.55 6.57 -21.59
CA ALA A 441 2.33 7.28 -22.84
C ALA A 441 1.25 8.36 -22.68
N LEU A 442 0.16 8.04 -21.97
CA LEU A 442 -0.90 8.99 -21.62
C LEU A 442 -0.45 10.06 -20.62
N GLU A 443 0.46 9.74 -19.68
CA GLU A 443 1.06 10.74 -18.78
C GLU A 443 1.83 11.81 -19.55
N LEU A 444 2.71 11.39 -20.46
CA LEU A 444 3.48 12.30 -21.32
C LEU A 444 2.57 13.20 -22.16
N LEU A 445 1.53 12.62 -22.77
CA LEU A 445 0.55 13.35 -23.56
C LEU A 445 -0.20 14.38 -22.69
N MET A 446 -0.66 13.99 -21.51
CA MET A 446 -1.38 14.89 -20.60
C MET A 446 -0.49 15.99 -20.04
N ASP A 447 0.81 15.76 -19.90
CA ASP A 447 1.74 16.81 -19.48
C ASP A 447 1.93 17.87 -20.56
N VAL A 448 1.99 17.50 -21.85
CA VAL A 448 1.94 18.47 -22.97
C VAL A 448 0.61 19.24 -22.97
N MET A 449 -0.51 18.57 -22.72
CA MET A 449 -1.81 19.23 -22.64
C MET A 449 -1.91 20.24 -21.49
N LYS A 450 -1.34 19.93 -20.31
CA LYS A 450 -1.27 20.86 -19.17
C LYS A 450 -0.37 22.05 -19.49
N GLN A 451 0.78 21.83 -20.13
CA GLN A 451 1.65 22.92 -20.58
C GLN A 451 0.93 23.83 -21.57
N THR A 452 0.18 23.26 -22.52
CA THR A 452 -0.61 24.02 -23.50
C THR A 452 -1.73 24.83 -22.82
N ASN A 453 -2.42 24.26 -21.82
CA ASN A 453 -3.40 25.01 -21.03
C ASN A 453 -2.76 26.16 -20.24
N ARG A 454 -1.57 25.94 -19.67
CA ARG A 454 -0.80 26.99 -18.99
C ARG A 454 -0.38 28.10 -19.96
N PHE A 455 0.08 27.74 -21.15
CA PHE A 455 0.43 28.66 -22.22
C PHE A 455 -0.78 29.52 -22.62
N PHE A 456 -1.94 28.90 -22.90
CA PHE A 456 -3.18 29.61 -23.21
C PHE A 456 -3.62 30.55 -22.08
N GLN A 457 -3.52 30.08 -20.82
CA GLN A 457 -3.94 30.87 -19.66
C GLN A 457 -3.03 32.07 -19.39
N HIS A 458 -1.72 31.89 -19.53
CA HIS A 458 -0.73 32.93 -19.21
C HIS A 458 -0.83 34.15 -20.11
N TYR A 459 -1.06 33.94 -21.41
CA TYR A 459 -1.10 35.03 -22.39
C TYR A 459 -2.49 35.66 -22.56
N GLU A 460 -3.50 35.14 -21.87
CA GLU A 460 -4.86 35.70 -21.75
C GLU A 460 -5.43 36.20 -23.08
N PRO A 461 -5.64 35.34 -24.10
CA PRO A 461 -6.08 35.77 -25.43
C PRO A 461 -7.41 36.54 -25.43
N TRP A 462 -8.21 36.42 -24.36
CA TRP A 462 -9.46 37.17 -24.19
C TRP A 462 -9.27 38.66 -23.84
N ASN A 463 -8.08 39.07 -23.40
CA ASN A 463 -7.72 40.44 -23.05
C ASN A 463 -6.85 41.13 -24.13
N GLN A 464 -6.49 40.42 -25.21
CA GLN A 464 -5.55 40.90 -26.22
C GLN A 464 -6.29 41.53 -27.41
N ILE A 465 -5.75 42.65 -27.92
CA ILE A 465 -6.28 43.39 -29.08
C ILE A 465 -5.54 43.01 -30.39
N ASN A 466 -4.33 42.45 -30.29
CA ASN A 466 -3.48 42.11 -31.44
C ASN A 466 -3.86 40.75 -32.06
N ASP A 467 -4.46 40.79 -33.24
CA ASP A 467 -4.91 39.63 -34.01
C ASP A 467 -3.78 38.64 -34.33
N LYS A 468 -2.57 39.14 -34.65
CA LYS A 468 -1.43 38.26 -34.99
C LYS A 468 -0.91 37.47 -33.80
N LYS A 469 -0.85 38.10 -32.61
CA LYS A 469 -0.40 37.44 -31.37
C LYS A 469 -1.39 36.36 -30.94
N VAL A 470 -2.69 36.69 -30.95
CA VAL A 470 -3.76 35.73 -30.66
C VAL A 470 -3.73 34.60 -31.68
N SER A 471 -3.59 34.91 -32.97
CA SER A 471 -3.49 33.91 -34.04
C SER A 471 -2.32 32.93 -33.82
N SER A 472 -1.10 33.42 -33.55
CA SER A 472 0.06 32.55 -33.26
C SER A 472 -0.13 31.71 -32.00
N LEU A 473 -0.71 32.27 -30.95
CA LEU A 473 -1.02 31.54 -29.71
C LEU A 473 -2.02 30.42 -29.97
N LEU A 474 -3.12 30.71 -30.67
CA LEU A 474 -4.14 29.73 -31.02
C LEU A 474 -3.59 28.65 -31.95
N TYR A 475 -2.69 29.02 -32.87
CA TYR A 475 -2.01 28.07 -33.74
C TYR A 475 -1.22 27.03 -32.93
N VAL A 476 -0.43 27.48 -31.95
CA VAL A 476 0.34 26.57 -31.08
C VAL A 476 -0.59 25.63 -30.30
N CYS A 477 -1.72 26.14 -29.81
CA CYS A 477 -2.71 25.31 -29.14
C CYS A 477 -3.36 24.27 -30.08
N CYS A 478 -3.68 24.67 -31.32
CA CYS A 478 -4.24 23.78 -32.33
C CYS A 478 -3.24 22.69 -32.73
N GLU A 479 -1.96 23.04 -32.91
CA GLU A 479 -0.90 22.07 -33.21
C GLU A 479 -0.69 21.08 -32.06
N ALA A 480 -0.68 21.54 -30.80
CA ALA A 480 -0.61 20.65 -29.64
C ALA A 480 -1.79 19.66 -29.61
N LEU A 481 -3.02 20.18 -29.76
CA LEU A 481 -4.24 19.37 -29.83
C LEU A 481 -4.22 18.38 -30.99
N ARG A 482 -3.70 18.79 -32.15
CA ARG A 482 -3.59 17.95 -33.35
C ARG A 482 -2.61 16.80 -33.12
N VAL A 483 -1.41 17.09 -32.61
CA VAL A 483 -0.39 16.08 -32.31
C VAL A 483 -0.90 15.10 -31.25
N CYS A 484 -1.44 15.60 -30.13
CA CYS A 484 -2.03 14.74 -29.09
C CYS A 484 -3.22 13.94 -29.63
N GLY A 485 -4.07 14.55 -30.47
CA GLY A 485 -5.20 13.90 -31.13
C GLY A 485 -4.77 12.71 -31.98
N ILE A 486 -3.72 12.87 -32.80
CA ILE A 486 -3.15 11.81 -33.65
C ILE A 486 -2.60 10.67 -32.79
N LEU A 487 -1.80 10.98 -31.76
CA LEU A 487 -1.16 9.98 -30.90
C LEU A 487 -2.17 9.20 -30.05
N MET A 488 -3.31 9.80 -29.74
CA MET A 488 -4.34 9.19 -28.90
C MET A 488 -5.31 8.26 -29.67
N GLN A 489 -5.28 8.26 -31.01
CA GLN A 489 -6.14 7.40 -31.85
C GLN A 489 -6.12 5.90 -31.46
N PRO A 490 -4.98 5.29 -31.06
CA PRO A 490 -4.96 3.89 -30.64
C PRO A 490 -5.70 3.62 -29.33
N ILE A 491 -5.84 4.64 -28.47
CA ILE A 491 -6.40 4.52 -27.11
C ILE A 491 -7.88 4.91 -27.13
N LEU A 492 -8.18 6.08 -27.70
CA LEU A 492 -9.52 6.68 -27.79
C LEU A 492 -9.88 7.01 -29.25
N PRO A 493 -10.21 6.00 -30.07
CA PRO A 493 -10.40 6.17 -31.50
C PRO A 493 -11.51 7.17 -31.83
N HIS A 494 -12.63 7.12 -31.10
CA HIS A 494 -13.76 8.00 -31.37
C HIS A 494 -13.51 9.42 -30.87
N TYR A 495 -12.97 9.57 -29.66
CA TYR A 495 -12.61 10.87 -29.11
C TYR A 495 -11.59 11.60 -29.99
N SER A 496 -10.53 10.89 -30.40
CA SER A 496 -9.52 11.44 -31.32
C SER A 496 -10.09 11.77 -32.68
N HIS A 497 -11.00 10.95 -33.21
CA HIS A 497 -11.65 11.23 -34.49
C HIS A 497 -12.45 12.53 -34.44
N GLN A 498 -13.27 12.73 -33.40
CA GLN A 498 -14.06 13.97 -33.21
C GLN A 498 -13.15 15.19 -33.00
N LEU A 499 -12.10 15.06 -32.20
CA LEU A 499 -11.12 16.13 -31.98
C LEU A 499 -10.46 16.57 -33.30
N LEU A 500 -9.97 15.60 -34.09
CA LEU A 500 -9.28 15.88 -35.34
C LEU A 500 -10.23 16.36 -36.44
N ASN A 501 -11.48 15.87 -36.49
CA ASN A 501 -12.53 16.39 -37.37
C ASN A 501 -12.75 17.88 -37.11
N ARG A 502 -12.87 18.26 -35.84
CA ARG A 502 -13.12 19.63 -35.43
C ARG A 502 -11.97 20.59 -35.74
N LEU A 503 -10.74 20.08 -35.75
CA LEU A 503 -9.57 20.82 -36.24
C LEU A 503 -9.47 20.88 -37.77
N GLY A 504 -10.40 20.26 -38.51
CA GLY A 504 -10.38 20.23 -39.99
C GLY A 504 -9.35 19.27 -40.60
N ILE A 505 -8.78 18.35 -39.80
CA ILE A 505 -7.66 17.50 -40.23
C ILE A 505 -8.18 16.30 -41.03
N GLN A 506 -7.75 16.15 -42.27
CA GLN A 506 -8.23 15.07 -43.14
C GLN A 506 -7.73 13.70 -42.68
N ILE A 507 -8.50 12.63 -42.94
CA ILE A 507 -8.16 11.25 -42.51
C ILE A 507 -6.74 10.85 -42.98
N ARG A 508 -6.37 11.19 -44.22
CA ARG A 508 -5.05 10.91 -44.81
C ARG A 508 -3.88 11.58 -44.07
N GLU A 509 -4.16 12.60 -43.27
CA GLU A 509 -3.16 13.38 -42.52
C GLU A 509 -3.09 12.97 -41.04
N ARG A 510 -3.85 11.96 -40.61
CA ARG A 510 -3.88 11.46 -39.22
C ARG A 510 -2.90 10.32 -38.95
N ASN A 511 -1.78 10.33 -39.65
CA ASN A 511 -0.72 9.33 -39.50
C ASN A 511 0.43 9.85 -38.64
N LEU A 512 1.30 8.95 -38.17
CA LEU A 512 2.38 9.30 -37.25
C LEU A 512 3.37 10.32 -37.83
N SER A 513 3.62 10.33 -39.16
CA SER A 513 4.51 11.31 -39.79
C SER A 513 4.00 12.75 -39.70
N ASN A 514 2.69 12.91 -39.50
CA ASN A 514 2.07 14.20 -39.26
C ASN A 514 2.05 14.58 -37.78
N ALA A 515 2.51 13.74 -36.84
CA ALA A 515 2.45 14.04 -35.41
C ALA A 515 3.55 15.00 -34.91
N ASN A 516 4.04 15.93 -35.72
CA ASN A 516 5.05 16.93 -35.32
C ASN A 516 4.48 18.35 -35.43
N PHE A 517 5.11 19.32 -34.76
CA PHE A 517 4.74 20.74 -34.91
C PHE A 517 5.17 21.25 -36.28
N PHE A 518 4.26 21.87 -37.03
CA PHE A 518 4.59 22.51 -38.31
C PHE A 518 4.66 24.02 -38.16
N ALA A 519 5.87 24.61 -38.25
CA ALA A 519 6.03 26.07 -38.24
C ALA A 519 5.53 26.72 -39.54
N ASP A 520 5.65 26.03 -40.68
CA ASP A 520 5.20 26.52 -41.98
C ASP A 520 3.87 25.84 -42.31
N SER A 521 2.81 26.61 -42.14
CA SER A 521 1.48 26.13 -41.78
C SER A 521 0.68 25.61 -42.96
N LYS A 522 0.92 24.35 -43.38
CA LYS A 522 0.06 23.68 -44.38
C LYS A 522 -1.43 23.65 -44.00
N TYR A 523 -1.73 23.84 -42.71
CA TYR A 523 -3.11 23.89 -42.20
C TYR A 523 -3.66 25.32 -42.08
N SER A 524 -2.81 26.36 -42.00
CA SER A 524 -3.28 27.74 -41.81
C SER A 524 -4.21 28.16 -42.93
N GLY A 525 -5.29 28.85 -42.56
CA GLY A 525 -6.29 29.32 -43.49
C GLY A 525 -7.25 28.25 -44.00
N LEU A 526 -7.05 26.97 -43.65
CA LEU A 526 -8.03 25.93 -43.94
C LEU A 526 -9.25 26.05 -43.01
N PRO A 527 -10.47 25.76 -43.48
CA PRO A 527 -11.66 25.80 -42.63
C PRO A 527 -11.56 24.76 -41.50
N LEU A 528 -12.00 25.16 -40.29
CA LEU A 528 -12.20 24.22 -39.18
C LEU A 528 -13.40 23.31 -39.46
N GLY A 529 -13.49 22.20 -38.73
CA GLY A 529 -14.65 21.32 -38.79
C GLY A 529 -15.87 21.89 -38.06
N GLU A 530 -17.05 21.34 -38.34
CA GLU A 530 -18.31 21.79 -37.73
C GLU A 530 -18.34 21.57 -36.21
N TYR A 531 -19.02 22.49 -35.50
CA TYR A 531 -19.24 22.38 -34.06
C TYR A 531 -20.43 21.47 -33.75
N GLU A 532 -20.16 20.23 -33.35
CA GLU A 532 -21.20 19.26 -32.94
C GLU A 532 -21.44 19.24 -31.42
N GLY A 533 -20.95 20.23 -30.67
CA GLY A 533 -21.02 20.25 -29.20
C GLY A 533 -19.72 19.84 -28.50
N PRO A 534 -19.72 19.62 -27.17
CA PRO A 534 -18.56 19.09 -26.45
C PRO A 534 -18.33 17.61 -26.81
N ILE A 535 -17.07 17.24 -27.09
CA ILE A 535 -16.66 15.85 -27.43
C ILE A 535 -17.08 14.87 -26.34
N MET A 536 -16.85 15.25 -25.08
CA MET A 536 -17.30 14.49 -23.92
C MET A 536 -17.97 15.45 -22.94
N LYS A 537 -19.20 15.12 -22.53
CA LYS A 537 -19.90 15.85 -21.48
C LYS A 537 -19.26 15.54 -20.13
N ARG A 538 -19.22 16.55 -19.25
CA ARG A 538 -18.80 16.35 -17.86
C ARG A 538 -19.66 15.27 -17.22
N ILE A 539 -19.01 14.28 -16.63
CA ILE A 539 -19.70 13.24 -15.88
C ILE A 539 -20.10 13.83 -14.52
N LEU A 540 -21.40 13.90 -14.27
CA LEU A 540 -21.95 14.42 -13.02
C LEU A 540 -22.24 13.25 -12.06
N TRP A 541 -21.67 13.33 -10.85
CA TRP A 541 -21.96 12.39 -9.79
C TRP A 541 -23.08 12.96 -8.90
N LYS A 542 -24.30 12.40 -8.98
CA LYS A 542 -25.41 12.74 -8.07
C LYS A 542 -25.43 11.72 -6.92
N SER A 543 -25.22 12.19 -5.68
CA SER A 543 -24.96 11.38 -4.49
C SER A 543 -26.13 10.52 -3.99
N ALA A 544 -27.39 10.88 -4.28
CA ALA A 544 -28.55 10.21 -3.68
C ALA A 544 -29.19 9.08 -4.52
N ASP A 545 -29.19 9.19 -5.85
CA ASP A 545 -30.04 8.34 -6.71
C ASP A 545 -29.24 7.31 -7.56
N SER A 546 -27.96 7.62 -7.81
CA SER A 546 -27.06 6.82 -8.67
C SER A 546 -26.37 5.69 -7.90
N SER A 547 -26.12 5.92 -6.60
CA SER A 547 -25.61 4.95 -5.63
C SER A 547 -26.64 3.86 -5.37
N GLN A 548 -27.92 4.21 -5.22
CA GLN A 548 -29.01 3.23 -5.13
C GLN A 548 -29.19 2.44 -6.42
N LYS A 549 -29.08 3.03 -7.63
CA LYS A 549 -29.19 2.23 -8.87
C LYS A 549 -27.99 1.29 -9.10
N LEU A 550 -26.76 1.66 -8.75
CA LEU A 550 -25.63 0.72 -8.89
C LEU A 550 -25.64 -0.38 -7.79
N ASN A 551 -26.05 -0.03 -6.56
CA ASN A 551 -26.12 -0.98 -5.43
C ASN A 551 -27.42 -1.81 -5.37
N SER A 552 -28.56 -1.32 -5.88
CA SER A 552 -29.85 -2.04 -5.85
C SER A 552 -29.92 -3.18 -6.86
N PHE A 553 -29.23 -3.07 -8.01
CA PHE A 553 -29.13 -4.18 -8.96
C PHE A 553 -28.20 -5.31 -8.45
N HIS A 554 -27.27 -5.02 -7.54
CA HIS A 554 -26.52 -6.06 -6.81
C HIS A 554 -27.41 -6.84 -5.83
N ASN A 555 -28.50 -6.24 -5.32
CA ASN A 555 -29.39 -6.89 -4.36
C ASN A 555 -30.52 -7.73 -5.00
N ALA A 556 -30.91 -7.48 -6.25
CA ALA A 556 -32.07 -8.16 -6.86
C ALA A 556 -31.84 -9.66 -7.12
N ASN A 557 -30.61 -10.09 -7.46
CA ASN A 557 -30.28 -11.52 -7.58
C ASN A 557 -29.93 -12.18 -6.24
N TYR A 558 -29.78 -11.37 -5.18
CA TYR A 558 -29.37 -11.83 -3.85
C TYR A 558 -30.55 -12.35 -3.01
N ILE A 559 -31.78 -11.91 -3.31
CA ILE A 559 -32.93 -12.18 -2.43
C ILE A 559 -33.56 -13.57 -2.65
N ILE A 560 -33.42 -14.18 -3.84
CA ILE A 560 -34.14 -15.44 -4.14
C ILE A 560 -33.33 -16.68 -3.75
N ASN A 561 -32.00 -16.67 -3.85
CA ASN A 561 -31.17 -17.82 -3.47
C ASN A 561 -30.70 -17.82 -2.01
N THR A 562 -30.65 -16.63 -1.38
CA THR A 562 -30.17 -16.53 0.01
C THR A 562 -31.22 -16.99 1.02
N PHE A 563 -32.53 -16.92 0.71
CA PHE A 563 -33.57 -17.31 1.67
C PHE A 563 -33.60 -18.83 1.95
N VAL A 564 -33.26 -19.65 0.94
CA VAL A 564 -33.20 -21.12 1.06
C VAL A 564 -31.91 -21.57 1.76
N ILE A 565 -30.79 -20.90 1.46
CA ILE A 565 -29.49 -21.16 2.11
C ILE A 565 -29.49 -20.65 3.56
N TYR A 566 -30.12 -19.50 3.83
CA TYR A 566 -30.21 -18.92 5.17
C TYR A 566 -31.04 -19.79 6.12
N LEU A 567 -32.12 -20.44 5.64
CA LEU A 567 -32.87 -21.40 6.44
C LEU A 567 -32.09 -22.71 6.67
N PHE A 568 -31.32 -23.17 5.69
CA PHE A 568 -30.44 -24.35 5.83
C PHE A 568 -29.27 -24.11 6.81
N PHE A 569 -28.64 -22.93 6.73
CA PHE A 569 -27.60 -22.53 7.68
C PHE A 569 -28.16 -22.22 9.07
N ARG A 570 -29.37 -21.69 9.20
CA ARG A 570 -30.01 -21.46 10.51
C ARG A 570 -30.46 -22.77 11.18
N PHE A 571 -30.72 -23.82 10.39
CA PHE A 571 -30.96 -25.18 10.88
C PHE A 571 -29.66 -25.85 11.36
N LEU A 572 -28.54 -25.66 10.66
CA LEU A 572 -27.22 -26.19 11.06
C LEU A 572 -26.58 -25.39 12.22
N LYS A 573 -26.86 -24.09 12.35
CA LYS A 573 -26.35 -23.22 13.42
C LYS A 573 -26.98 -23.46 14.80
N LYS A 574 -28.02 -24.32 14.89
CA LYS A 574 -28.74 -24.63 16.14
C LYS A 574 -28.26 -25.92 16.83
N MET A 575 -27.26 -26.62 16.28
CA MET A 575 -26.85 -27.97 16.73
C MET A 575 -25.38 -28.13 17.16
N SER A 576 -24.54 -27.11 17.12
CA SER A 576 -23.16 -27.25 17.62
C SER A 576 -22.68 -25.96 18.28
N GLY A 577 -22.61 -25.98 19.61
CA GLY A 577 -21.96 -24.98 20.43
C GLY A 577 -20.43 -24.99 20.29
N ASP A 578 -19.85 -23.94 20.86
CA ASP A 578 -18.42 -23.62 21.00
C ASP A 578 -17.75 -22.86 19.84
N GLU A 579 -18.03 -21.56 19.81
CA GLU A 579 -17.24 -20.52 19.13
C GLU A 579 -16.15 -19.99 20.07
N ILE A 580 -14.87 -20.33 19.83
CA ILE A 580 -13.73 -19.55 20.34
C ILE A 580 -12.56 -19.48 19.32
N LEU A 581 -12.23 -18.23 18.94
CA LEU A 581 -10.94 -17.62 18.53
C LEU A 581 -10.30 -17.92 17.15
N LEU A 582 -10.40 -16.94 16.24
CA LEU A 582 -9.28 -16.40 15.44
C LEU A 582 -9.63 -15.02 14.82
N ARG A 583 -9.75 -13.97 15.66
CA ARG A 583 -9.61 -12.57 15.21
C ARG A 583 -8.16 -12.13 15.43
N LYS A 584 -7.43 -11.89 14.34
CA LYS A 584 -6.10 -11.24 14.33
C LYS A 584 -6.21 -9.88 15.04
N ARG A 585 -5.47 -9.73 16.13
CA ARG A 585 -5.36 -8.50 16.93
C ARG A 585 -4.56 -7.44 16.17
N VAL A 586 -5.26 -6.55 15.48
CA VAL A 586 -4.85 -5.15 15.37
C VAL A 586 -4.84 -4.59 16.80
N LYS A 587 -3.77 -3.91 17.25
CA LYS A 587 -3.85 -3.12 18.50
C LYS A 587 -4.93 -2.05 18.29
N LYS A 588 -6.16 -2.33 18.75
CA LYS A 588 -7.29 -1.39 18.67
C LYS A 588 -6.94 -0.17 19.53
N THR A 589 -6.68 0.95 18.89
CA THR A 589 -6.73 2.27 19.55
C THR A 589 -8.14 2.48 20.11
N PRO A 590 -8.31 3.12 21.28
CA PRO A 590 -9.64 3.49 21.78
C PRO A 590 -10.34 4.36 20.73
N HIS A 591 -11.52 3.97 20.26
CA HIS A 591 -12.35 4.82 19.43
C HIS A 591 -13.26 5.68 20.33
N GLU A 592 -13.25 6.99 20.12
CA GLU A 592 -14.12 7.96 20.79
C GLU A 592 -15.24 8.40 19.83
N CYS A 593 -16.48 8.46 20.32
CA CYS A 593 -17.62 8.99 19.57
C CYS A 593 -18.23 10.17 20.32
N THR A 594 -18.38 11.30 19.62
CA THR A 594 -18.88 12.54 20.23
C THR A 594 -20.00 13.16 19.39
N VAL A 595 -21.17 13.35 19.99
CA VAL A 595 -22.27 14.16 19.41
C VAL A 595 -22.20 15.57 19.99
N ILE A 596 -22.15 16.57 19.12
CA ILE A 596 -22.14 17.98 19.51
C ILE A 596 -23.50 18.59 19.14
N LEU A 597 -24.26 19.01 20.14
CA LEU A 597 -25.56 19.66 20.00
C LEU A 597 -25.39 21.17 20.17
N ILE A 598 -25.75 21.97 19.16
CA ILE A 598 -25.59 23.43 19.18
C ILE A 598 -26.94 24.12 18.99
N ASP A 599 -27.25 24.98 19.95
CA ASP A 599 -28.38 25.90 19.88
C ASP A 599 -28.11 27.02 18.87
N VAL A 600 -28.94 27.12 17.83
CA VAL A 600 -28.95 28.20 16.84
C VAL A 600 -30.25 29.00 16.85
N GLY A 601 -31.04 28.88 17.92
CA GLY A 601 -32.28 29.61 18.10
C GLY A 601 -32.11 31.12 18.30
N ALA A 602 -33.22 31.84 18.15
CA ALA A 602 -33.33 33.29 18.35
C ALA A 602 -32.93 33.70 19.78
N ASN A 603 -33.02 32.78 20.74
CA ASN A 603 -32.51 32.95 22.09
C ASN A 603 -31.00 33.21 22.12
N MET A 604 -30.22 32.72 21.15
CA MET A 604 -28.76 32.91 21.07
C MET A 604 -28.33 34.30 20.55
N ASN A 605 -29.29 35.18 20.19
CA ASN A 605 -29.04 36.58 19.77
C ASN A 605 -28.70 37.53 20.93
N LEU A 606 -28.90 37.12 22.18
CA LEU A 606 -28.68 37.99 23.34
C LEU A 606 -27.18 38.26 23.54
N GLU A 607 -26.80 39.54 23.54
CA GLU A 607 -25.43 39.98 23.83
C GLU A 607 -25.21 40.03 25.35
N GLN A 608 -24.12 39.40 25.82
CA GLN A 608 -23.66 39.54 27.21
C GLN A 608 -22.22 40.04 27.19
N ASN A 609 -21.95 41.18 27.84
CA ASN A 609 -20.62 41.81 27.90
C ASN A 609 -19.96 42.08 26.53
N GLY A 610 -20.74 42.44 25.51
CA GLY A 610 -20.25 42.84 24.19
C GLY A 610 -19.83 41.69 23.25
N ILE A 611 -20.12 40.44 23.63
CA ILE A 611 -19.92 39.25 22.78
C ILE A 611 -21.25 38.49 22.73
N SER A 612 -21.70 38.11 21.53
CA SER A 612 -22.93 37.33 21.39
C SER A 612 -22.70 35.88 21.83
N ALA A 613 -23.69 35.27 22.50
CA ALA A 613 -23.63 33.86 22.91
C ALA A 613 -23.38 32.93 21.70
N MET A 614 -23.89 33.33 20.53
CA MET A 614 -23.62 32.68 19.25
C MET A 614 -22.14 32.74 18.84
N GLN A 615 -21.46 33.88 19.01
CA GLN A 615 -20.03 33.98 18.70
C GLN A 615 -19.20 33.05 19.59
N LEU A 616 -19.54 32.96 20.88
CA LEU A 616 -18.87 32.06 21.81
C LEU A 616 -19.10 30.58 21.49
N ALA A 617 -20.29 30.22 21.00
CA ALA A 617 -20.60 28.88 20.52
C ALA A 617 -19.78 28.54 19.26
N LYS A 618 -19.69 29.47 18.29
CA LYS A 618 -18.83 29.32 17.12
C LYS A 618 -17.37 29.13 17.51
N ASP A 619 -16.84 30.00 18.35
CA ASP A 619 -15.44 29.96 18.78
C ASP A 619 -15.11 28.64 19.49
N SER A 620 -16.04 28.10 20.28
CA SER A 620 -15.87 26.82 20.99
C SER A 620 -15.81 25.63 20.02
N VAL A 621 -16.68 25.60 19.01
CA VAL A 621 -16.78 24.51 18.03
C VAL A 621 -15.66 24.62 17.00
N GLU A 622 -15.37 25.84 16.53
CA GLU A 622 -14.20 26.17 15.75
C GLU A 622 -12.95 25.72 16.49
N TRP A 623 -12.82 25.94 17.79
CA TRP A 623 -11.66 25.47 18.55
C TRP A 623 -11.58 23.94 18.67
N ILE A 624 -12.69 23.23 18.88
CA ILE A 624 -12.72 21.76 18.94
C ILE A 624 -12.28 21.15 17.60
N ILE A 625 -12.83 21.66 16.50
CA ILE A 625 -12.52 21.20 15.14
C ILE A 625 -11.13 21.65 14.73
N THR A 626 -10.80 22.92 14.95
CA THR A 626 -9.46 23.46 14.74
C THR A 626 -8.47 22.68 15.56
N ARG A 627 -8.65 22.30 16.83
CA ARG A 627 -7.66 21.47 17.55
C ARG A 627 -7.36 20.12 16.87
N LYS A 628 -8.36 19.44 16.31
CA LYS A 628 -8.19 18.15 15.61
C LYS A 628 -7.69 18.34 14.16
N VAL A 629 -8.01 19.47 13.52
CA VAL A 629 -7.64 19.84 12.14
C VAL A 629 -6.36 20.70 12.05
N TYR A 630 -5.99 21.44 13.09
CA TYR A 630 -4.82 22.34 13.21
C TYR A 630 -3.55 21.55 13.48
N LEU A 631 -3.67 20.31 13.96
CA LEU A 631 -2.64 19.27 13.80
C LEU A 631 -2.25 19.05 12.32
N ILE A 632 -3.19 19.24 11.39
CA ILE A 632 -3.00 19.12 9.94
C ILE A 632 -2.53 20.47 9.37
N LEU A 633 -3.12 21.59 9.82
CA LEU A 633 -2.83 22.93 9.29
C LEU A 633 -1.49 23.53 9.75
N CYS A 634 -1.05 23.33 11.00
CA CYS A 634 0.31 23.70 11.42
C CYS A 634 1.38 22.87 10.70
N TYR A 635 1.06 21.63 10.32
CA TYR A 635 1.91 20.78 9.51
C TYR A 635 1.97 21.28 8.05
N ILE A 636 0.83 21.70 7.48
CA ILE A 636 0.76 22.28 6.13
C ILE A 636 1.41 23.67 6.07
N LEU A 637 1.21 24.54 7.07
CA LEU A 637 1.80 25.88 7.12
C LEU A 637 3.30 25.86 7.40
N MET A 638 3.81 24.90 8.17
CA MET A 638 5.27 24.70 8.28
C MET A 638 5.89 24.10 7.02
N GLN A 639 5.12 23.39 6.19
CA GLN A 639 5.61 22.80 4.93
C GLN A 639 5.37 23.66 3.67
N LEU A 640 4.57 24.73 3.77
CA LEU A 640 4.41 25.72 2.69
C LEU A 640 5.69 26.53 2.39
N VAL A 641 6.79 26.28 3.12
CA VAL A 641 8.11 26.85 2.83
C VAL A 641 8.98 26.00 1.87
N GLU A 642 8.68 24.73 1.56
CA GLU A 642 9.41 23.99 0.51
C GLU A 642 8.52 23.06 -0.34
N LEU A 643 8.48 23.36 -1.64
CA LEU A 643 7.63 22.80 -2.71
C LEU A 643 7.83 21.32 -3.06
N THR A 644 6.69 20.65 -3.36
CA THR A 644 6.44 19.55 -4.33
C THR A 644 7.37 18.33 -4.30
N VAL A 645 6.84 17.23 -3.75
CA VAL A 645 6.85 15.80 -4.20
C VAL A 645 6.72 14.95 -2.94
N THR A 646 5.50 14.80 -2.40
CA THR A 646 5.02 13.64 -1.57
C THR A 646 3.64 13.92 -0.93
N MET A 647 2.64 14.37 -1.69
CA MET A 647 1.27 14.53 -1.13
C MET A 647 0.46 13.21 -1.07
N LYS A 648 0.89 12.14 -1.76
CA LYS A 648 0.11 10.88 -1.85
C LYS A 648 0.32 9.89 -0.70
N ASN A 649 1.46 9.91 0.00
CA ASN A 649 1.71 9.00 1.13
C ASN A 649 1.43 9.64 2.50
N LEU A 650 1.32 10.97 2.57
CA LEU A 650 1.03 11.70 3.81
C LEU A 650 -0.46 11.70 4.18
N PHE A 651 -1.36 11.63 3.19
CA PHE A 651 -2.80 11.45 3.45
C PHE A 651 -3.13 10.09 4.07
N LYS A 652 -2.26 9.09 3.89
CA LYS A 652 -2.49 7.71 4.35
C LYS A 652 -1.94 7.43 5.76
N ILE A 653 -1.17 8.36 6.33
CA ILE A 653 -0.52 8.18 7.64
C ILE A 653 -1.20 9.02 8.74
N PHE A 654 -2.02 10.00 8.39
CA PHE A 654 -2.68 10.89 9.37
C PHE A 654 -4.21 10.71 9.50
N SER A 655 -4.77 9.64 8.92
CA SER A 655 -6.19 9.25 9.11
C SER A 655 -6.41 8.27 10.27
N GLU A 656 -5.45 8.10 11.18
CA GLU A 656 -5.54 7.14 12.29
C GLU A 656 -6.16 7.69 13.59
N SER A 657 -6.77 8.89 13.59
CA SER A 657 -7.71 9.20 14.68
C SER A 657 -8.97 8.39 14.46
N SER A 658 -9.23 7.49 15.39
CA SER A 658 -10.41 6.63 15.40
C SER A 658 -11.74 7.37 15.41
N ASP A 659 -11.65 8.64 15.79
CA ASP A 659 -12.70 9.32 16.51
C ASP A 659 -13.72 9.88 15.52
N GLN A 660 -14.99 9.65 15.83
CA GLN A 660 -16.09 10.07 14.97
C GLN A 660 -16.92 11.13 15.69
N PHE A 661 -17.29 12.15 14.93
CA PHE A 661 -18.05 13.30 15.38
C PHE A 661 -19.30 13.45 14.52
N THR A 662 -20.34 14.00 15.12
CA THR A 662 -21.45 14.60 14.37
C THR A 662 -21.86 15.92 15.02
N LEU A 663 -22.32 16.83 14.17
CA LEU A 663 -22.77 18.16 14.55
C LEU A 663 -24.27 18.26 14.28
N VAL A 664 -25.04 18.55 15.33
CA VAL A 664 -26.49 18.70 15.27
C VAL A 664 -26.84 20.13 15.65
N LEU A 665 -27.46 20.85 14.73
CA LEU A 665 -27.95 22.22 14.95
C LEU A 665 -29.43 22.18 15.29
N PHE A 666 -29.87 22.89 16.32
CA PHE A 666 -31.29 22.97 16.69
C PHE A 666 -31.75 24.42 16.91
N GLY A 667 -33.00 24.73 16.53
CA GLY A 667 -33.58 26.08 16.63
C GLY A 667 -33.44 26.96 15.37
N SER A 668 -33.10 26.40 14.20
CA SER A 668 -32.98 27.17 12.94
C SER A 668 -34.33 27.50 12.29
N GLU A 669 -34.40 28.58 11.48
CA GLU A 669 -35.63 28.95 10.74
C GLU A 669 -36.04 27.90 9.69
N GLU A 670 -35.05 27.20 9.13
CA GLU A 670 -35.23 26.19 8.09
C GLU A 670 -35.91 24.91 8.61
N THR A 671 -35.81 24.64 9.93
CA THR A 671 -36.31 23.39 10.53
C THR A 671 -37.65 23.55 11.26
N GLN A 672 -38.10 24.77 11.60
CA GLN A 672 -39.37 25.13 12.27
C GLN A 672 -39.68 24.41 13.60
N ASN A 673 -38.88 23.43 14.00
CA ASN A 673 -38.86 22.70 15.26
C ASN A 673 -40.20 22.10 15.77
N PRO A 674 -41.04 21.39 14.98
CA PRO A 674 -42.02 20.48 15.56
C PRO A 674 -41.34 19.13 15.83
N LEU A 675 -41.01 18.91 17.09
CA LEU A 675 -40.39 17.68 17.59
C LEU A 675 -41.43 16.56 17.65
N THR A 676 -41.69 15.93 16.50
CA THR A 676 -42.26 14.59 16.36
C THR A 676 -42.29 14.24 14.87
N LEU A 677 -41.67 13.11 14.50
CA LEU A 677 -41.62 12.47 13.17
C LEU A 677 -40.51 12.96 12.20
N ASP A 678 -39.47 12.12 12.06
CA ASP A 678 -38.61 11.77 10.91
C ASP A 678 -38.19 12.78 9.82
N GLN A 679 -38.53 14.08 9.86
CA GLN A 679 -38.27 14.95 8.70
C GLN A 679 -37.57 16.29 8.96
N HIS A 680 -37.34 16.72 10.21
CA HIS A 680 -36.89 18.11 10.44
C HIS A 680 -35.78 18.30 11.50
N ILE A 681 -34.76 17.44 11.51
CA ILE A 681 -33.49 17.70 12.22
C ILE A 681 -32.38 17.96 11.19
N PHE A 682 -31.69 19.09 11.28
CA PHE A 682 -30.55 19.37 10.40
C PHE A 682 -29.28 18.73 10.98
N PHE A 683 -28.91 17.57 10.45
CA PHE A 683 -27.58 17.01 10.62
C PHE A 683 -26.62 17.70 9.64
N CYS A 684 -25.47 18.17 10.12
CA CYS A 684 -24.43 18.64 9.21
C CYS A 684 -23.94 17.49 8.30
N GLU A 685 -23.88 16.25 8.83
CA GLU A 685 -23.74 15.00 8.09
C GLU A 685 -24.54 13.87 8.80
N GLU A 686 -25.34 13.08 8.06
CA GLU A 686 -26.24 12.02 8.59
C GLU A 686 -25.51 10.78 9.16
N GLU A 687 -24.23 10.60 8.81
CA GLU A 687 -23.36 9.54 9.34
C GLU A 687 -22.27 10.17 10.22
N MET A 688 -21.89 9.50 11.33
CA MET A 688 -20.76 9.96 12.13
C MET A 688 -19.44 9.86 11.34
N GLN A 689 -18.64 10.93 11.34
CA GLN A 689 -17.43 11.02 10.53
C GLN A 689 -16.28 11.70 11.25
N GLN A 690 -15.06 11.55 10.72
CA GLN A 690 -13.90 12.30 11.23
C GLN A 690 -14.08 13.81 10.95
N ALA A 691 -13.69 14.66 11.91
CA ALA A 691 -13.81 16.11 11.78
C ALA A 691 -13.02 16.65 10.57
N LYS A 692 -13.69 17.39 9.68
CA LYS A 692 -13.09 17.96 8.45
C LYS A 692 -12.89 19.47 8.59
N ILE A 693 -11.89 19.99 7.88
CA ILE A 693 -11.64 21.45 7.80
C ILE A 693 -12.82 22.22 7.20
N ASP A 694 -13.59 21.58 6.32
CA ASP A 694 -14.76 22.18 5.68
C ASP A 694 -15.88 22.47 6.69
N TRP A 695 -15.89 21.81 7.85
CA TRP A 695 -16.83 22.13 8.93
C TRP A 695 -16.59 23.52 9.51
N LEU A 696 -15.36 24.05 9.48
CA LEU A 696 -15.07 25.43 9.91
C LEU A 696 -15.73 26.46 8.98
N ARG A 697 -15.73 26.18 7.68
CA ARG A 697 -16.44 27.01 6.69
C ARG A 697 -17.95 26.90 6.81
N PHE A 698 -18.45 25.70 7.14
CA PHE A 698 -19.86 25.47 7.45
C PHE A 698 -20.28 26.24 8.72
N ILE A 699 -19.49 26.20 9.79
CA ILE A 699 -19.74 26.93 11.05
C ILE A 699 -19.84 28.43 10.80
N ASP A 700 -18.93 28.99 10.01
CA ASP A 700 -18.94 30.43 9.77
C ASP A 700 -20.14 30.87 8.91
N LYS A 701 -20.55 30.03 7.93
CA LYS A 701 -21.65 30.33 6.99
C LYS A 701 -23.05 30.04 7.54
N GLU A 702 -23.23 28.87 8.16
CA GLU A 702 -24.54 28.25 8.43
C GLU A 702 -24.94 28.31 9.91
N ILE A 703 -23.99 28.40 10.85
CA ILE A 703 -24.33 28.64 12.27
C ILE A 703 -24.67 30.13 12.41
N LYS A 704 -25.92 30.50 12.17
CA LYS A 704 -26.43 31.85 12.40
C LYS A 704 -27.66 31.77 13.29
N PRO A 705 -27.84 32.73 14.21
CA PRO A 705 -28.97 32.70 15.09
C PRO A 705 -30.25 32.96 14.27
N SER A 706 -31.26 32.14 14.51
CA SER A 706 -32.60 32.31 13.96
C SER A 706 -33.19 33.67 14.35
N LYS A 707 -34.06 34.27 13.53
CA LYS A 707 -34.70 35.56 13.89
C LYS A 707 -35.98 35.37 14.69
N SER A 708 -36.61 34.20 14.62
CA SER A 708 -37.96 33.97 15.15
C SER A 708 -38.13 32.67 15.97
N VAL A 709 -37.33 31.62 15.71
CA VAL A 709 -37.50 30.29 16.33
C VAL A 709 -36.60 30.13 17.55
N ARG A 710 -37.14 29.71 18.71
CA ARG A 710 -36.33 29.39 19.91
C ARG A 710 -35.87 27.92 19.91
N GLY A 711 -34.68 27.65 20.43
CA GLY A 711 -34.11 26.29 20.50
C GLY A 711 -34.58 25.50 21.73
N ASN A 712 -35.16 24.31 21.53
CA ASN A 712 -35.55 23.40 22.60
C ASN A 712 -34.43 22.38 22.90
N TYR A 713 -33.65 22.63 23.96
CA TYR A 713 -32.48 21.84 24.31
C TYR A 713 -32.82 20.43 24.85
N MET A 714 -33.96 20.26 25.54
CA MET A 714 -34.35 18.96 26.12
C MET A 714 -34.67 17.96 25.02
N ALA A 715 -35.39 18.41 24.00
CA ALA A 715 -35.72 17.56 22.88
C ALA A 715 -34.49 17.26 21.99
N ALA A 716 -33.59 18.24 21.82
CA ALA A 716 -32.30 18.02 21.16
C ALA A 716 -31.46 16.97 21.89
N LEU A 717 -31.48 16.95 23.23
CA LEU A 717 -30.79 15.95 24.03
C LEU A 717 -31.38 14.53 23.82
N ILE A 718 -32.71 14.40 23.79
CA ILE A 718 -33.38 13.12 23.50
C ILE A 718 -33.01 12.60 22.11
N VAL A 719 -33.03 13.48 21.10
CA VAL A 719 -32.59 13.16 19.74
C VAL A 719 -31.13 12.72 19.71
N GLY A 720 -30.25 13.43 20.42
CA GLY A 720 -28.84 13.08 20.52
C GLY A 720 -28.61 11.70 21.16
N LEU A 721 -29.41 11.35 22.17
CA LEU A 721 -29.38 10.03 22.83
C LEU A 721 -29.91 8.92 21.91
N GLU A 722 -31.03 9.14 21.22
CA GLU A 722 -31.60 8.16 20.29
C GLU A 722 -30.68 7.92 19.08
N TYR A 723 -30.06 8.99 18.58
CA TYR A 723 -29.04 8.89 17.53
C TYR A 723 -27.83 8.08 18.01
N MET A 724 -27.30 8.37 19.21
CA MET A 724 -26.21 7.58 19.81
C MET A 724 -26.57 6.10 19.94
N ARG A 725 -27.81 5.79 20.38
CA ARG A 725 -28.32 4.43 20.50
C ARG A 725 -28.36 3.72 19.14
N THR A 726 -28.97 4.35 18.13
CA THR A 726 -29.09 3.81 16.77
C THR A 726 -27.72 3.54 16.14
N GLN A 727 -26.73 4.41 16.38
CA GLN A 727 -25.36 4.23 15.89
C GLN A 727 -24.65 3.06 16.58
N LEU A 728 -24.87 2.86 17.89
CA LEU A 728 -24.33 1.72 18.63
C LEU A 728 -24.98 0.39 18.21
N GLU A 729 -26.27 0.39 17.88
CA GLU A 729 -27.00 -0.81 17.41
C GLU A 729 -26.63 -1.21 15.97
N SER A 730 -26.37 -0.24 15.10
CA SER A 730 -26.01 -0.46 13.70
C SER A 730 -24.53 -0.82 13.47
N CYS A 731 -23.63 -0.54 14.45
CA CYS A 731 -22.21 -0.93 14.37
C CYS A 731 -21.69 -1.72 15.60
N PRO A 732 -22.10 -3.00 15.79
CA PRO A 732 -21.65 -3.83 16.92
C PRO A 732 -20.16 -4.22 16.89
N GLU A 733 -19.46 -4.02 15.76
CA GLU A 733 -18.03 -4.31 15.63
C GLU A 733 -17.11 -3.12 15.97
N CYS A 734 -17.67 -1.91 16.06
CA CYS A 734 -16.99 -0.68 16.40
C CYS A 734 -16.54 -0.72 17.88
N ASN A 735 -15.23 -0.71 18.16
CA ASN A 735 -14.69 -0.81 19.53
C ASN A 735 -14.71 0.55 20.25
N ILE A 736 -15.90 1.15 20.36
CA ILE A 736 -16.11 2.48 20.95
C ILE A 736 -15.92 2.35 22.46
N ILE A 737 -14.86 2.97 22.99
CA ILE A 737 -14.49 2.90 24.41
C ILE A 737 -15.02 4.12 25.17
N VAL A 738 -15.23 5.24 24.48
CA VAL A 738 -15.66 6.52 25.08
C VAL A 738 -16.79 7.13 24.26
N ARG A 739 -17.89 7.50 24.93
CA ARG A 739 -19.10 8.07 24.34
C ARG A 739 -19.37 9.42 24.99
N ASN A 740 -19.47 10.48 24.19
CA ASN A 740 -19.67 11.83 24.70
C ASN A 740 -20.85 12.52 24.04
N ILE A 741 -21.60 13.29 24.82
CA ILE A 741 -22.55 14.29 24.31
C ILE A 741 -22.16 15.64 24.88
N LEU A 742 -21.90 16.60 23.99
CA LEU A 742 -21.60 17.99 24.33
C LEU A 742 -22.77 18.88 23.91
N LEU A 743 -23.40 19.54 24.88
CA LEU A 743 -24.50 20.47 24.65
C LEU A 743 -24.01 21.92 24.79
N ILE A 744 -24.25 22.74 23.77
CA ILE A 744 -23.90 24.17 23.76
C ILE A 744 -25.19 24.97 23.60
N THR A 745 -25.62 25.66 24.66
CA THR A 745 -26.89 26.41 24.70
C THR A 745 -26.85 27.50 25.77
N ASN A 746 -27.70 28.52 25.62
CA ASN A 746 -27.93 29.51 26.67
C ASN A 746 -29.16 29.21 27.55
N LEU A 747 -29.79 28.04 27.37
CA LEU A 747 -30.92 27.52 28.15
C LEU A 747 -32.22 28.34 28.06
N ASN A 748 -32.27 29.37 27.21
CA ASN A 748 -33.35 30.38 27.19
C ASN A 748 -34.45 30.09 26.15
N GLY A 749 -34.75 28.82 25.89
CA GLY A 749 -35.65 28.39 24.81
C GLY A 749 -36.65 27.28 25.16
N CYS A 750 -36.86 27.01 26.46
CA CYS A 750 -37.85 26.01 26.89
C CYS A 750 -39.28 26.58 26.91
N ASP A 751 -40.25 25.80 26.47
CA ASP A 751 -41.66 26.00 26.83
C ASP A 751 -41.87 25.58 28.31
N GLU A 752 -42.91 26.13 28.94
CA GLU A 752 -43.24 26.02 30.38
C GLU A 752 -43.04 24.61 30.96
N ASN A 753 -42.16 24.47 31.98
CA ASN A 753 -41.88 23.27 32.77
C ASN A 753 -41.61 21.96 31.98
N PRO A 754 -40.34 21.54 31.80
CA PRO A 754 -40.06 20.21 31.24
C PRO A 754 -40.68 19.11 32.13
N ASP A 755 -41.53 18.24 31.56
CA ASP A 755 -42.15 17.15 32.31
C ASP A 755 -41.08 16.29 33.00
N LYS A 756 -41.33 15.92 34.27
CA LYS A 756 -40.43 15.07 35.06
C LYS A 756 -40.07 13.77 34.33
N GLU A 757 -40.98 13.26 33.52
CA GLU A 757 -40.80 12.04 32.73
C GLU A 757 -39.68 12.20 31.67
N TYR A 758 -39.54 13.36 31.02
CA TYR A 758 -38.45 13.62 30.07
C TYR A 758 -37.09 13.77 30.76
N ILE A 759 -37.06 14.36 31.96
CA ILE A 759 -35.84 14.49 32.76
C ILE A 759 -35.36 13.11 33.19
N GLU A 760 -36.26 12.26 33.70
CA GLU A 760 -35.94 10.88 34.09
C GLU A 760 -35.52 10.04 32.88
N ALA A 761 -36.18 10.18 31.73
CA ALA A 761 -35.80 9.49 30.50
C ALA A 761 -34.39 9.87 30.02
N ALA A 762 -34.03 11.16 30.07
CA ALA A 762 -32.68 11.63 29.71
C ALA A 762 -31.61 11.08 30.68
N ILE A 763 -31.88 11.08 31.99
CA ILE A 763 -30.97 10.52 33.01
C ILE A 763 -30.76 9.01 32.78
N ASN A 764 -31.85 8.28 32.55
CA ASN A 764 -31.80 6.85 32.31
C ASN A 764 -31.07 6.54 31.00
N GLY A 765 -31.29 7.32 29.94
CA GLY A 765 -30.58 7.18 28.66
C GLY A 765 -29.07 7.41 28.78
N ILE A 766 -28.65 8.49 29.45
CA ILE A 766 -27.22 8.80 29.67
C ILE A 766 -26.53 7.69 30.48
N LYS A 767 -27.18 7.19 31.54
CA LYS A 767 -26.66 6.09 32.37
C LYS A 767 -26.60 4.76 31.61
N ALA A 768 -27.67 4.39 30.91
CA ALA A 768 -27.75 3.13 30.18
C ALA A 768 -26.73 3.06 29.04
N LEU A 769 -26.42 4.19 28.42
CA LEU A 769 -25.45 4.29 27.33
C LEU A 769 -24.03 4.65 27.79
N GLU A 770 -23.77 4.80 29.10
CA GLU A 770 -22.46 5.19 29.68
C GLU A 770 -21.87 6.46 29.02
N ILE A 771 -22.70 7.50 28.84
CA ILE A 771 -22.30 8.73 28.13
C ILE A 771 -21.67 9.73 29.10
N ASN A 772 -20.50 10.28 28.73
CA ASN A 772 -19.96 11.47 29.38
C ASN A 772 -20.71 12.70 28.86
N PHE A 773 -21.52 13.31 29.73
CA PHE A 773 -22.34 14.47 29.39
C PHE A 773 -21.68 15.76 29.87
N SER A 774 -21.47 16.69 28.94
CA SER A 774 -20.88 18.01 29.21
C SER A 774 -21.75 19.12 28.63
N ILE A 775 -21.82 20.24 29.34
CA ILE A 775 -22.59 21.42 28.93
C ILE A 775 -21.69 22.64 28.92
N ILE A 776 -21.79 23.44 27.87
CA ILE A 776 -21.22 24.80 27.79
C ILE A 776 -22.38 25.79 27.73
N GLY A 777 -22.52 26.62 28.77
CA GLY A 777 -23.68 27.48 28.96
C GLY A 777 -23.45 28.66 29.92
N PRO A 778 -24.52 29.34 30.39
CA PRO A 778 -24.40 30.43 31.34
C PRO A 778 -23.82 29.95 32.69
N SER A 779 -23.21 30.86 33.46
CA SER A 779 -22.67 30.54 34.78
C SER A 779 -23.80 30.18 35.75
N LEU A 780 -23.99 28.88 35.98
CA LEU A 780 -24.92 28.35 36.98
C LEU A 780 -24.20 28.20 38.32
N GLU A 781 -24.80 28.67 39.42
CA GLU A 781 -24.27 28.41 40.75
C GLU A 781 -24.22 26.89 40.98
N GLN A 782 -23.02 26.31 41.05
CA GLN A 782 -22.87 24.93 41.47
C GLN A 782 -23.32 24.82 42.93
N PRO A 783 -24.37 24.04 43.27
CA PRO A 783 -24.79 23.87 44.65
C PRO A 783 -23.87 22.84 45.33
N THR A 784 -22.58 23.17 45.47
CA THR A 784 -21.64 22.71 46.52
C THR A 784 -20.20 23.08 46.12
N ARG A 785 -19.81 24.33 46.36
CA ARG A 785 -18.41 24.66 46.68
C ARG A 785 -18.37 25.89 47.57
N LYS A 786 -18.58 25.67 48.88
CA LYS A 786 -18.15 26.61 49.92
C LYS A 786 -16.67 26.94 49.66
N LEU A 787 -16.42 28.19 49.25
CA LEU A 787 -15.10 28.74 49.05
C LEU A 787 -14.23 28.54 50.32
N LYS A 788 -13.14 27.76 50.22
CA LYS A 788 -11.90 28.13 50.91
C LYS A 788 -11.20 29.15 50.01
N LYS A 789 -11.45 30.43 50.30
CA LYS A 789 -10.61 31.57 49.93
C LYS A 789 -9.22 31.30 50.50
N GLU A 790 -8.22 31.15 49.64
CA GLU A 790 -6.81 31.57 49.82
C GLU A 790 -5.97 30.85 48.76
N ILE A 791 -4.95 31.53 48.24
CA ILE A 791 -4.05 31.07 47.16
C ILE A 791 -4.62 31.27 45.75
N PHE A 792 -4.96 32.51 45.39
CA PHE A 792 -4.63 33.15 44.11
C PHE A 792 -4.83 34.66 44.30
N VAL A 793 -3.99 35.22 45.17
CA VAL A 793 -3.77 36.66 45.26
C VAL A 793 -2.57 36.97 44.39
N ASN A 794 -2.77 37.90 43.47
CA ASN A 794 -1.85 38.55 42.53
C ASN A 794 -2.01 38.12 41.06
N GLU A 795 -2.41 39.12 40.27
CA GLU A 795 -2.59 39.19 38.81
C GLU A 795 -3.99 38.99 38.19
N TYR A 796 -5.07 38.85 38.99
CA TYR A 796 -6.45 38.89 38.46
C TYR A 796 -7.43 39.77 39.27
N SER A 797 -6.92 40.75 40.00
CA SER A 797 -7.72 41.68 40.83
C SER A 797 -8.23 42.93 40.09
N ALA A 798 -8.13 43.02 38.76
CA ALA A 798 -8.57 44.20 38.00
C ALA A 798 -9.87 44.05 37.20
N VAL A 799 -10.54 42.88 37.21
CA VAL A 799 -11.71 42.62 36.33
C VAL A 799 -12.97 42.21 37.10
N ARG A 800 -12.93 42.15 38.43
CA ARG A 800 -13.98 41.48 39.22
C ARG A 800 -15.20 42.32 39.62
N GLU A 801 -15.47 43.45 38.97
CA GLU A 801 -16.56 44.35 39.40
C GLU A 801 -17.59 44.75 38.33
N LYS A 802 -17.63 44.12 37.15
CA LYS A 802 -18.74 44.37 36.20
C LYS A 802 -19.27 43.09 35.57
N GLY A 803 -20.50 42.74 35.95
CA GLY A 803 -21.36 41.84 35.16
C GLY A 803 -21.78 40.53 35.84
N MET A 804 -22.37 40.58 37.05
CA MET A 804 -23.31 39.51 37.45
C MET A 804 -24.66 39.83 36.80
N LEU A 805 -25.12 38.96 35.89
CA LEU A 805 -26.46 39.05 35.31
C LEU A 805 -27.48 38.40 36.25
N GLN A 806 -28.32 39.22 36.87
CA GLN A 806 -29.65 38.81 37.32
C GLN A 806 -30.56 38.70 36.09
N LEU A 807 -30.76 37.49 35.57
CA LEU A 807 -31.83 37.18 34.63
C LEU A 807 -32.79 36.20 35.32
N THR A 808 -33.61 36.70 36.25
CA THR A 808 -34.70 35.93 36.86
C THR A 808 -35.96 36.12 36.03
N THR A 809 -36.16 35.21 35.08
CA THR A 809 -37.51 34.86 34.60
C THR A 809 -37.80 33.43 35.07
N PRO A 810 -39.04 33.11 35.51
CA PRO A 810 -39.38 31.80 36.07
C PRO A 810 -39.12 30.61 35.11
N GLU A 811 -39.12 30.87 33.81
CA GLU A 811 -38.79 29.91 32.74
C GLU A 811 -37.32 29.42 32.81
N ILE A 812 -36.37 30.33 33.10
CA ILE A 812 -34.95 29.99 33.21
C ILE A 812 -34.68 29.18 34.48
N GLU A 813 -35.34 29.48 35.60
CA GLU A 813 -35.17 28.72 36.85
C GLU A 813 -35.58 27.26 36.70
N SER A 814 -36.68 26.99 35.97
CA SER A 814 -37.13 25.62 35.68
C SER A 814 -36.15 24.85 34.79
N ALA A 815 -35.65 25.48 33.72
CA ALA A 815 -34.65 24.90 32.83
C ALA A 815 -33.32 24.58 33.54
N VAL A 816 -32.87 25.50 34.41
CA VAL A 816 -31.67 25.34 35.25
C VAL A 816 -31.84 24.20 36.26
N HIS A 817 -33.02 24.08 36.85
CA HIS A 817 -33.31 22.99 37.78
C HIS A 817 -33.24 21.62 37.08
N ALA A 818 -33.81 21.49 35.87
CA ALA A 818 -33.78 20.26 35.08
C ALA A 818 -32.34 19.83 34.71
N ILE A 819 -31.52 20.75 34.19
CA ILE A 819 -30.13 20.46 33.85
C ILE A 819 -29.30 20.10 35.08
N THR A 820 -29.53 20.79 36.19
CA THR A 820 -28.82 20.52 37.45
C THR A 820 -29.17 19.14 38.00
N ALA A 821 -30.44 18.72 37.90
CA ALA A 821 -30.88 17.39 38.28
C ALA A 821 -30.25 16.29 37.39
N ILE A 822 -30.13 16.51 36.07
CA ILE A 822 -29.46 15.59 35.15
C ILE A 822 -27.99 15.45 35.53
N VAL A 823 -27.27 16.57 35.62
CA VAL A 823 -25.83 16.61 35.88
C VAL A 823 -25.47 15.99 37.23
N GLN A 824 -26.23 16.27 38.29
CA GLN A 824 -26.02 15.68 39.62
C GLN A 824 -26.20 14.16 39.63
N GLN A 825 -27.12 13.64 38.81
CA GLN A 825 -27.42 12.22 38.78
C GLN A 825 -26.58 11.43 37.78
N THR A 826 -25.96 12.07 36.79
CA THR A 826 -25.15 11.43 35.73
C THR A 826 -23.64 11.73 35.81
N ASP A 827 -23.17 12.40 36.87
CA ASP A 827 -21.77 12.83 37.05
C ASP A 827 -21.26 13.75 35.89
N GLY A 828 -22.19 14.54 35.34
CA GLY A 828 -21.92 15.45 34.21
C GLY A 828 -21.08 16.68 34.60
N THR A 829 -20.59 17.42 33.61
CA THR A 829 -19.80 18.63 33.83
C THR A 829 -20.42 19.85 33.17
N ILE A 830 -20.54 20.96 33.93
CA ILE A 830 -21.00 22.25 33.43
C ILE A 830 -19.81 23.19 33.38
N TYR A 831 -19.54 23.75 32.20
CA TYR A 831 -18.60 24.82 31.98
C TYR A 831 -19.38 26.09 31.66
N SER A 832 -19.11 27.19 32.37
CA SER A 832 -19.59 28.47 31.89
C SER A 832 -18.88 28.86 30.59
N PHE A 833 -19.50 29.66 29.72
CA PHE A 833 -18.84 30.17 28.51
C PHE A 833 -17.48 30.84 28.83
N ALA A 834 -17.39 31.55 29.96
CA ALA A 834 -16.16 32.22 30.41
C ALA A 834 -15.10 31.27 30.99
N GLU A 835 -15.49 30.09 31.51
CA GLU A 835 -14.56 29.07 32.02
C GLU A 835 -14.14 28.06 30.96
N ALA A 836 -15.00 27.80 29.97
CA ALA A 836 -14.73 26.90 28.86
C ALA A 836 -13.49 27.39 28.09
N LEU A 837 -13.44 28.69 27.74
CA LEU A 837 -12.35 29.23 26.93
C LEU A 837 -10.96 29.10 27.62
N PRO A 838 -10.76 29.47 28.91
CA PRO A 838 -9.48 29.30 29.61
C PRO A 838 -9.12 27.84 29.95
N VAL A 839 -10.10 26.97 30.24
CA VAL A 839 -9.86 25.53 30.49
C VAL A 839 -9.43 24.83 29.19
N LEU A 840 -10.04 25.20 28.07
CA LEU A 840 -9.66 24.74 26.73
C LEU A 840 -8.30 25.34 26.32
N GLN A 841 -8.03 26.62 26.60
CA GLN A 841 -6.75 27.30 26.34
C GLN A 841 -5.58 26.87 27.24
N ARG A 842 -5.83 26.24 28.41
CA ARG A 842 -4.77 25.76 29.33
C ARG A 842 -3.97 24.57 28.80
N PHE A 843 -4.38 23.96 27.69
CA PHE A 843 -3.54 23.05 26.91
C PHE A 843 -2.59 23.83 26.00
N VAL A 844 -1.64 24.52 26.60
CA VAL A 844 -0.56 25.17 25.86
C VAL A 844 0.39 24.07 25.34
N PRO A 845 0.67 23.98 24.02
CA PRO A 845 1.78 23.16 23.56
C PRO A 845 3.04 23.68 24.23
N ARG A 846 3.83 22.81 24.86
CA ARG A 846 5.17 23.23 25.31
C ARG A 846 5.83 23.92 24.11
N LYS A 847 6.16 25.21 24.23
CA LYS A 847 7.08 25.86 23.29
C LYS A 847 8.32 24.99 23.26
N LEU A 848 8.48 24.23 22.18
CA LEU A 848 9.71 23.53 21.88
C LEU A 848 10.68 24.64 21.51
N ASN A 849 11.41 25.13 22.51
CA ASN A 849 12.62 25.88 22.25
C ASN A 849 13.54 24.92 21.48
N LEU A 850 13.60 25.08 20.15
CA LEU A 850 14.50 24.33 19.27
C LEU A 850 15.94 24.64 19.71
N ARG A 851 16.45 23.88 20.68
CA ARG A 851 17.85 23.94 21.08
C ARG A 851 18.64 23.04 20.13
N GLY A 852 19.21 23.66 19.09
CA GLY A 852 20.22 23.02 18.26
C GLY A 852 21.39 22.56 19.11
N GLN A 853 21.81 21.33 18.92
CA GLN A 853 22.92 20.76 19.67
C GLN A 853 24.22 21.27 19.06
N ARG A 854 25.01 22.02 19.84
CA ARG A 854 26.28 22.58 19.36
C ARG A 854 27.35 21.50 19.28
N PHE A 855 27.90 21.27 18.10
CA PHE A 855 29.06 20.40 17.87
C PHE A 855 30.13 21.19 17.14
N TYR A 856 31.36 20.72 17.20
CA TYR A 856 32.40 21.13 16.28
C TYR A 856 32.64 19.95 15.34
N LEU A 857 32.50 20.18 14.03
CA LEU A 857 32.99 19.25 13.04
C LEU A 857 34.51 19.41 12.97
N GLU A 858 35.22 18.42 13.50
CA GLU A 858 36.68 18.39 13.50
C GLU A 858 37.16 17.86 12.15
N LEU A 859 37.79 18.73 11.37
CA LEU A 859 38.40 18.45 10.07
C LEU A 859 39.91 18.28 10.30
N GLY A 860 40.34 17.07 10.69
CA GLY A 860 41.74 16.83 11.08
C GLY A 860 42.05 17.32 12.50
N THR A 861 43.32 17.65 12.77
CA THR A 861 43.82 18.04 14.10
C THR A 861 43.56 19.51 14.44
N ASP A 862 43.59 20.39 13.44
CA ASP A 862 43.73 21.83 13.66
C ASP A 862 42.51 22.66 13.23
N VAL A 863 41.56 22.07 12.50
CA VAL A 863 40.38 22.79 11.98
C VAL A 863 39.11 22.28 12.64
N LYS A 864 38.37 23.20 13.28
CA LYS A 864 37.09 22.90 13.93
C LYS A 864 36.01 23.85 13.43
N LEU A 865 35.04 23.31 12.70
CA LEU A 865 33.90 24.08 12.18
C LEU A 865 32.73 23.99 13.17
N PRO A 866 32.28 25.09 13.79
CA PRO A 866 31.13 25.04 14.67
C PRO A 866 29.84 24.76 13.89
N LEU A 867 29.04 23.81 14.38
CA LEU A 867 27.77 23.40 13.81
C LEU A 867 26.70 23.28 14.89
N GLN A 868 25.46 23.53 14.50
CA GLN A 868 24.26 23.22 15.26
C GLN A 868 23.52 22.09 14.57
N LEU A 869 23.39 20.97 15.29
CA LEU A 869 22.67 19.79 14.85
C LEU A 869 21.23 19.82 15.35
N TYR A 870 20.30 19.69 14.40
CA TYR A 870 18.87 19.60 14.67
C TYR A 870 18.38 18.23 14.23
N LYS A 871 17.98 17.39 15.19
CA LYS A 871 17.39 16.08 14.89
C LYS A 871 16.02 16.29 14.25
N LYS A 872 15.74 15.60 13.14
CA LYS A 872 14.40 15.46 12.56
C LYS A 872 13.54 14.72 13.59
N ILE A 873 12.57 15.41 14.17
CA ILE A 873 11.89 15.01 15.41
C ILE A 873 11.08 13.69 15.24
N GLN A 874 11.24 12.79 16.21
CA GLN A 874 10.32 11.67 16.51
C GLN A 874 9.17 12.24 17.37
N ILE A 875 7.93 11.87 17.08
CA ILE A 875 6.70 12.42 17.70
C ILE A 875 6.78 12.33 19.24
N ALA A 876 6.41 13.40 19.94
CA ALA A 876 6.37 13.40 21.40
C ALA A 876 5.24 12.48 21.91
N ASP A 877 5.58 11.50 22.75
CA ASP A 877 4.60 10.74 23.52
C ASP A 877 3.91 11.68 24.53
N PHE A 878 2.60 11.90 24.36
CA PHE A 878 1.77 12.55 25.36
C PHE A 878 1.14 11.50 26.27
N LYS A 879 1.76 11.22 27.43
CA LYS A 879 1.04 10.51 28.51
C LYS A 879 0.06 11.47 29.21
N LEU A 880 -1.19 11.05 29.35
CA LEU A 880 -2.16 11.70 30.25
C LEU A 880 -1.59 11.71 31.67
N ALA A 881 -1.44 12.88 32.27
CA ALA A 881 -1.36 13.00 33.72
C ALA A 881 -2.80 12.93 34.26
N MET A 882 -3.31 11.72 34.53
CA MET A 882 -4.47 11.59 35.40
C MET A 882 -4.05 11.95 36.83
N ALA A 883 -4.33 13.18 37.25
CA ALA A 883 -4.40 13.53 38.67
C ALA A 883 -5.88 13.52 39.08
N LYS A 884 -6.32 12.42 39.68
CA LYS A 884 -7.55 12.38 40.47
C LYS A 884 -7.35 13.28 41.69
N TYR A 885 -8.26 14.22 41.91
CA TYR A 885 -8.45 14.82 43.24
C TYR A 885 -9.70 14.18 43.86
N ALA A 886 -9.51 13.54 45.02
CA ALA A 886 -10.60 13.11 45.90
C ALA A 886 -10.76 14.12 47.07
N PRO A 887 -11.95 14.23 47.66
CA PRO A 887 -12.33 15.30 48.58
C PRO A 887 -11.90 15.05 50.03
N SER A 888 -11.75 16.15 50.78
CA SER A 888 -11.76 16.23 52.26
C SER A 888 -10.79 15.35 53.08
N SER A 889 -9.59 15.87 53.34
CA SER A 889 -8.92 15.87 54.65
C SER A 889 -7.54 16.53 54.51
N ASP A 890 -7.15 17.38 55.46
CA ASP A 890 -5.88 18.12 55.47
C ASP A 890 -4.65 17.19 55.54
N THR A 891 -4.24 16.66 54.39
CA THR A 891 -2.92 16.05 54.17
C THR A 891 -2.54 16.26 52.71
N GLN A 892 -1.59 17.16 52.44
CA GLN A 892 -1.02 17.33 51.10
C GLN A 892 -0.25 16.07 50.70
N LEU A 893 -0.84 15.21 49.85
CA LEU A 893 -0.07 14.22 49.10
C LEU A 893 0.72 14.94 47.98
N ARG A 894 1.86 15.54 48.35
CA ARG A 894 2.91 15.93 47.40
C ARG A 894 3.46 14.66 46.75
N ARG A 895 3.19 14.45 45.46
CA ARG A 895 3.98 13.51 44.66
C ARG A 895 5.35 14.16 44.42
N LYS A 896 6.32 13.85 45.28
CA LYS A 896 7.75 14.11 45.06
C LYS A 896 8.13 13.51 43.70
N THR A 897 8.46 14.36 42.73
CA THR A 897 9.12 13.95 41.50
C THR A 897 10.49 13.37 41.86
N VAL A 898 10.78 12.18 41.34
CA VAL A 898 12.10 11.57 41.44
C VAL A 898 13.06 12.45 40.63
N TYR A 899 14.12 12.94 41.30
CA TYR A 899 15.15 13.89 40.84
C TYR A 899 14.84 15.38 40.96
N GLU A 900 14.78 15.88 42.20
CA GLU A 900 15.68 16.96 42.60
C GLU A 900 16.05 16.75 44.07
N LYS A 901 17.26 16.22 44.29
CA LYS A 901 17.95 16.30 45.58
C LYS A 901 18.51 17.71 45.68
N LEU A 902 18.15 18.45 46.72
CA LEU A 902 19.06 19.42 47.31
C LEU A 902 19.10 19.17 48.81
N GLY A 903 20.31 19.26 49.33
CA GLY A 903 20.74 18.67 50.59
C GLY A 903 20.13 19.33 51.83
N GLY A 904 20.42 18.69 52.95
CA GLY A 904 20.12 19.19 54.28
C GLY A 904 19.88 18.07 55.28
N SER A 905 20.98 17.62 55.89
CA SER A 905 21.09 17.01 57.23
C SER A 905 20.32 15.72 57.55
N GLU A 906 21.14 14.67 57.65
CA GLU A 906 21.27 13.74 58.79
C GLU A 906 20.12 12.77 59.13
N GLU A 907 20.50 11.50 59.05
CA GLU A 907 19.99 10.37 59.83
C GLU A 907 18.53 9.97 59.62
N VAL A 908 18.26 9.13 58.61
CA VAL A 908 17.72 7.77 58.83
C VAL A 908 18.20 6.88 57.68
N ALA A 909 19.11 5.96 58.01
CA ALA A 909 19.66 4.94 57.13
C ALA A 909 18.66 3.80 56.86
N ASP A 910 18.92 3.06 55.76
CA ASP A 910 18.34 1.76 55.39
C ASP A 910 16.88 1.72 54.87
N ALA A 911 16.69 2.00 53.56
CA ALA A 911 15.68 1.31 52.70
C ALA A 911 15.58 1.85 51.25
N VAL A 912 16.67 2.24 50.58
CA VAL A 912 16.59 2.69 49.16
C VAL A 912 17.72 2.13 48.32
N GLN A 913 17.55 0.91 47.82
CA GLN A 913 18.33 0.41 46.70
C GLN A 913 17.59 -0.68 45.91
N SER A 914 16.61 -0.29 45.08
CA SER A 914 16.35 -0.91 43.77
C SER A 914 15.14 -0.24 43.10
N VAL A 915 15.10 -0.26 41.76
CA VAL A 915 14.01 0.21 40.86
C VAL A 915 14.21 1.58 40.23
N VAL A 916 15.15 1.66 39.28
CA VAL A 916 14.93 2.18 37.91
C VAL A 916 15.77 1.36 36.93
N THR A 917 15.15 0.76 35.89
CA THR A 917 15.60 0.65 34.47
C THR A 917 14.87 -0.48 33.68
N GLY A 918 14.46 -0.16 32.43
CA GLY A 918 14.03 -1.06 31.32
C GLY A 918 12.61 -1.67 31.45
N ALA A 919 11.54 -1.21 30.78
CA ALA A 919 11.23 -1.20 29.34
C ALA A 919 11.21 -2.60 28.70
N GLU A 920 10.05 -3.13 28.31
CA GLU A 920 9.81 -3.85 27.04
C GLU A 920 8.39 -4.44 26.88
N ASP A 921 8.09 -4.66 25.61
CA ASP A 921 6.85 -5.05 24.94
C ASP A 921 6.51 -6.56 25.01
N HIS A 922 5.25 -6.84 24.64
CA HIS A 922 4.72 -8.03 23.94
C HIS A 922 4.32 -9.33 24.69
N THR A 923 3.00 -9.59 24.66
CA THR A 923 2.28 -10.86 24.36
C THR A 923 2.88 -12.21 24.78
N ASN A 924 2.16 -12.99 25.60
CA ASN A 924 1.57 -14.28 25.17
C ASN A 924 0.48 -14.84 26.10
N TYR A 925 -0.23 -15.83 25.56
CA TYR A 925 -1.58 -16.32 25.89
C TYR A 925 -1.65 -17.38 27.01
N LEU A 926 -2.83 -17.40 27.66
CA LEU A 926 -3.59 -18.52 28.27
C LEU A 926 -2.82 -19.73 28.86
N SER A 927 -2.86 -19.83 30.19
CA SER A 927 -3.12 -21.10 30.87
C SER A 927 -4.02 -20.85 32.09
N GLN A 928 -4.92 -21.80 32.33
CA GLN A 928 -5.90 -21.78 33.40
C GLN A 928 -5.24 -21.80 34.80
N SER A 929 -5.91 -21.13 35.73
CA SER A 929 -5.80 -21.23 37.20
C SER A 929 -4.42 -21.53 37.79
N ARG A 930 -3.78 -20.50 38.32
CA ARG A 930 -3.16 -20.50 39.66
C ARG A 930 -2.67 -19.08 39.96
N ALA A 931 -2.89 -18.63 41.19
CA ALA A 931 -2.46 -17.33 41.69
C ALA A 931 -1.01 -17.03 41.30
N SER A 932 -0.77 -16.01 40.48
CA SER A 932 0.56 -15.67 39.99
C SER A 932 1.32 -14.82 41.01
N LYS A 933 2.28 -15.46 41.69
CA LYS A 933 3.40 -14.80 42.38
C LYS A 933 4.20 -13.95 41.38
N SER A 934 4.58 -12.74 41.78
CA SER A 934 5.49 -11.86 41.05
C SER A 934 6.91 -12.45 41.00
N LEU A 935 7.52 -12.53 39.82
CA LEU A 935 8.93 -12.92 39.64
C LEU A 935 9.88 -11.78 39.99
N GLY A 936 11.04 -12.12 40.57
CA GLY A 936 12.06 -11.19 41.02
C GLY A 936 12.95 -10.69 39.89
N LYS A 937 13.65 -9.58 40.12
CA LYS A 937 14.54 -8.96 39.11
C LYS A 937 15.73 -9.82 38.71
N GLU A 938 16.08 -10.78 39.54
CA GLU A 938 17.16 -11.74 39.31
C GLU A 938 16.85 -12.68 38.13
N ASP A 939 15.57 -12.81 37.74
CA ASP A 939 15.09 -13.73 36.70
C ASP A 939 14.94 -13.05 35.31
N ILE A 940 15.31 -11.76 35.16
CA ILE A 940 15.19 -11.01 33.91
C ILE A 940 16.49 -11.06 33.11
N VAL A 941 16.50 -11.86 32.04
CA VAL A 941 17.67 -12.01 31.14
C VAL A 941 17.75 -10.81 30.16
N LYS A 942 18.90 -10.13 30.10
CA LYS A 942 19.16 -9.02 29.14
C LYS A 942 19.55 -9.58 27.76
N GLY A 943 19.14 -8.93 26.67
CA GLY A 943 19.46 -9.38 25.31
C GLY A 943 19.43 -8.29 24.24
N TYR A 944 20.06 -8.53 23.08
CA TYR A 944 19.99 -7.66 21.89
C TYR A 944 19.07 -8.25 20.82
N LYS A 945 18.39 -7.39 20.05
CA LYS A 945 17.48 -7.82 18.97
C LYS A 945 18.24 -8.12 17.68
N PHE A 946 18.04 -9.32 17.15
CA PHE A 946 18.42 -9.71 15.80
C PHE A 946 17.16 -10.10 15.01
N GLY A 947 16.71 -9.20 14.14
CA GLY A 947 15.38 -9.32 13.54
C GLY A 947 14.28 -9.27 14.62
N THR A 948 13.41 -10.29 14.64
CA THR A 948 12.35 -10.44 15.66
C THR A 948 12.80 -11.21 16.91
N THR A 949 14.02 -11.74 16.92
CA THR A 949 14.52 -12.63 17.98
C THR A 949 15.41 -11.83 18.95
N ILE A 950 15.20 -12.00 20.26
CA ILE A 950 16.04 -11.39 21.30
C ILE A 950 17.09 -12.42 21.70
N ILE A 951 18.37 -12.11 21.46
CA ILE A 951 19.49 -12.94 21.85
C ILE A 951 19.99 -12.46 23.22
N PRO A 952 19.86 -13.28 24.28
CA PRO A 952 20.32 -12.90 25.60
C PRO A 952 21.84 -12.84 25.67
N TYR A 953 22.39 -11.89 26.42
CA TYR A 953 23.82 -11.79 26.74
C TYR A 953 24.00 -11.62 28.24
N ASN A 954 25.11 -12.12 28.76
CA ASN A 954 25.39 -12.12 30.20
C ASN A 954 26.23 -10.88 30.59
N ASP A 955 26.34 -10.61 31.90
CA ASP A 955 27.05 -9.43 32.40
C ASP A 955 28.58 -9.47 32.11
N GLU A 956 29.12 -10.64 31.72
CA GLU A 956 30.50 -10.80 31.24
C GLU A 956 30.66 -10.34 29.79
N ASP A 957 29.75 -10.74 28.88
CA ASP A 957 29.69 -10.22 27.51
C ASP A 957 29.64 -8.68 27.50
N GLN A 958 28.85 -8.09 28.42
CA GLN A 958 28.70 -6.64 28.51
C GLN A 958 29.99 -5.91 28.94
N LYS A 959 30.87 -6.58 29.70
CA LYS A 959 32.19 -6.03 30.05
C LYS A 959 33.20 -6.20 28.93
N GLU A 960 33.14 -7.30 28.17
CA GLU A 960 34.03 -7.54 27.03
C GLU A 960 33.70 -6.65 25.82
N PHE A 961 32.42 -6.40 25.55
CA PHE A 961 31.93 -5.47 24.50
C PHE A 961 31.84 -4.00 24.97
N GLY A 962 32.24 -3.71 26.22
CA GLY A 962 32.10 -2.40 26.85
C GLY A 962 33.02 -1.34 26.24
N TRP A 963 32.48 -0.49 25.36
CA TRP A 963 33.18 0.67 24.79
C TRP A 963 33.67 1.63 25.90
N LYS A 964 34.90 2.15 25.77
CA LYS A 964 35.39 3.23 26.63
C LYS A 964 34.54 4.47 26.40
N SER A 965 34.07 5.11 27.48
CA SER A 965 33.33 6.37 27.42
C SER A 965 34.21 7.44 26.77
N GLU A 966 33.88 7.86 25.55
CA GLU A 966 34.57 8.94 24.84
C GLU A 966 33.78 10.24 24.94
N ASN A 967 34.46 11.38 25.02
CA ASN A 967 33.81 12.68 25.06
C ASN A 967 32.99 12.97 23.80
N ARG A 968 31.96 13.80 23.95
CA ARG A 968 31.08 14.24 22.86
C ARG A 968 31.89 14.80 21.68
N CYS A 969 31.77 14.20 20.49
CA CYS A 969 32.52 14.60 19.30
C CYS A 969 31.74 14.41 17.99
N LEU A 970 32.12 15.19 16.97
CA LEU A 970 31.75 14.99 15.57
C LEU A 970 33.03 15.14 14.74
N LYS A 971 33.74 14.04 14.51
CA LYS A 971 35.08 14.05 13.90
C LYS A 971 35.04 13.47 12.50
N LEU A 972 35.51 14.22 11.50
CA LEU A 972 35.63 13.70 10.14
C LEU A 972 36.61 12.52 10.13
N ILE A 973 36.16 11.42 9.54
CA ILE A 973 36.99 10.24 9.29
C ILE A 973 37.59 10.36 7.89
N GLN A 974 36.75 10.49 6.87
CA GLN A 974 37.15 10.63 5.48
C GLN A 974 36.02 11.17 4.60
N PHE A 975 36.34 11.56 3.37
CA PHE A 975 35.35 11.78 2.32
C PHE A 975 35.23 10.52 1.46
N ALA A 976 33.99 10.13 1.13
CA ALA A 976 33.68 9.01 0.24
C ALA A 976 32.93 9.51 -1.00
N LYS A 977 32.95 8.77 -2.10
CA LYS A 977 32.15 9.14 -3.28
C LYS A 977 30.68 9.01 -2.95
N ARG A 978 29.86 9.97 -3.41
CA ARG A 978 28.42 9.94 -3.15
C ARG A 978 27.73 8.68 -3.69
N THR A 979 28.27 8.08 -4.76
CA THR A 979 27.75 6.83 -5.34
C THR A 979 28.00 5.59 -4.48
N GLU A 980 28.95 5.63 -3.56
CA GLU A 980 29.31 4.51 -2.68
C GLU A 980 28.39 4.43 -1.45
N ILE A 981 27.65 5.50 -1.14
CA ILE A 981 26.67 5.53 -0.05
C ILE A 981 25.26 5.57 -0.62
N LEU A 982 24.51 4.48 -0.46
CA LEU A 982 23.21 4.30 -1.12
C LEU A 982 22.12 5.24 -0.55
N GLU A 983 21.38 5.92 -1.44
CA GLU A 983 20.38 6.92 -1.03
C GLU A 983 19.19 6.33 -0.26
N HIS A 984 18.92 5.02 -0.30
CA HIS A 984 17.82 4.43 0.48
C HIS A 984 18.09 4.39 2.00
N TYR A 985 19.33 4.64 2.45
CA TYR A 985 19.64 4.83 3.88
C TYR A 985 19.06 6.14 4.46
N LEU A 986 18.55 7.04 3.61
CA LEU A 986 17.78 8.25 4.01
C LEU A 986 16.42 7.96 4.66
N MET A 987 16.01 6.69 4.75
CA MET A 987 14.68 6.27 5.20
C MET A 987 14.56 6.07 6.72
N ASP A 988 15.66 6.05 7.49
CA ASP A 988 15.60 5.80 8.93
C ASP A 988 15.40 7.07 9.77
N GLY A 989 14.75 6.96 10.93
CA GLY A 989 14.33 8.05 11.83
C GLY A 989 15.45 8.82 12.55
N GLY A 990 16.69 8.75 12.05
CA GLY A 990 17.92 9.30 12.63
C GLY A 990 18.57 10.43 11.82
N VAL A 991 17.79 11.25 11.12
CA VAL A 991 18.30 12.35 10.27
C VAL A 991 18.55 13.61 11.08
N PHE A 992 19.68 14.28 10.85
CA PHE A 992 20.09 15.55 11.47
C PHE A 992 20.33 16.61 10.40
N TYR A 993 19.88 17.83 10.65
CA TYR A 993 20.28 19.00 9.88
C TYR A 993 21.46 19.67 10.59
N CYS A 994 22.58 19.78 9.88
CA CYS A 994 23.81 20.38 10.36
C CYS A 994 23.95 21.76 9.68
N ILE A 995 23.75 22.82 10.46
CA ILE A 995 23.83 24.22 10.01
C ILE A 995 24.81 24.99 10.90
N PRO A 996 25.38 26.13 10.46
CA PRO A 996 26.30 26.89 11.30
C PRO A 996 25.49 27.62 12.41
N PRO A 997 26.12 28.00 13.53
CA PRO A 997 25.46 28.80 14.55
C PRO A 997 24.89 30.10 13.99
N ALA A 998 23.69 30.48 14.46
CA ALA A 998 23.10 31.77 14.13
C ALA A 998 24.08 32.90 14.51
N HIS A 999 24.31 33.82 13.56
CA HIS A 999 25.17 35.00 13.68
C HIS A 999 26.70 34.77 13.60
N ASP A 1000 27.17 33.56 13.32
CA ASP A 1000 28.60 33.28 13.06
C ASP A 1000 28.90 33.30 11.55
N LYS A 1001 29.36 34.46 11.04
CA LYS A 1001 29.58 34.67 9.60
C LYS A 1001 30.72 33.81 9.05
N ASP A 1002 31.79 33.63 9.81
CA ASP A 1002 32.96 32.87 9.37
C ASP A 1002 32.62 31.37 9.25
N ALA A 1003 31.85 30.85 10.21
CA ALA A 1003 31.32 29.48 10.12
C ALA A 1003 30.36 29.29 8.93
N CYS A 1004 29.56 30.31 8.59
CA CYS A 1004 28.69 30.25 7.41
C CYS A 1004 29.50 30.17 6.12
N ILE A 1005 30.55 31.00 5.99
CA ILE A 1005 31.43 31.01 4.80
C ILE A 1005 32.17 29.69 4.69
N ALA A 1006 32.76 29.20 5.78
CA ALA A 1006 33.51 27.94 5.80
C ALA A 1006 32.62 26.73 5.48
N LEU A 1007 31.40 26.67 6.04
CA LEU A 1007 30.44 25.62 5.72
C LEU A 1007 29.98 25.69 4.26
N SER A 1008 29.67 26.89 3.76
CA SER A 1008 29.27 27.08 2.36
C SER A 1008 30.38 26.66 1.40
N ALA A 1009 31.62 27.04 1.66
CA ALA A 1009 32.78 26.61 0.87
C ALA A 1009 32.92 25.07 0.87
N LEU A 1010 32.79 24.43 2.03
CA LEU A 1010 32.87 22.97 2.16
C LEU A 1010 31.72 22.25 1.43
N VAL A 1011 30.48 22.73 1.58
CA VAL A 1011 29.30 22.17 0.89
C VAL A 1011 29.44 22.30 -0.62
N ASN A 1012 29.93 23.45 -1.11
CA ASN A 1012 30.19 23.68 -2.52
C ASN A 1012 31.27 22.74 -3.08
N ALA A 1013 32.39 22.60 -2.37
CA ALA A 1013 33.46 21.68 -2.74
C ALA A 1013 32.95 20.23 -2.80
N MET A 1014 32.18 19.78 -1.82
CA MET A 1014 31.62 18.42 -1.81
C MET A 1014 30.59 18.18 -2.92
N ILE A 1015 29.82 19.20 -3.32
CA ILE A 1015 28.89 19.11 -4.46
C ILE A 1015 29.66 18.97 -5.77
N ILE A 1016 30.71 19.78 -5.96
CA ILE A 1016 31.55 19.77 -7.17
C ILE A 1016 32.26 18.42 -7.29
N GLU A 1017 32.89 17.95 -6.22
CA GLU A 1017 33.63 16.69 -6.16
C GLU A 1017 32.73 15.45 -6.04
N LYS A 1018 31.40 15.64 -5.99
CA LYS A 1018 30.39 14.57 -5.82
C LYS A 1018 30.70 13.65 -4.63
N SER A 1019 31.08 14.23 -3.50
CA SER A 1019 31.52 13.52 -2.30
C SER A 1019 30.59 13.70 -1.11
N VAL A 1020 30.71 12.80 -0.12
CA VAL A 1020 29.99 12.77 1.15
C VAL A 1020 31.01 12.66 2.27
N ALA A 1021 30.80 13.35 3.39
CA ALA A 1021 31.71 13.31 4.53
C ALA A 1021 31.26 12.24 5.53
N LEU A 1022 32.14 11.29 5.86
CA LEU A 1022 31.91 10.28 6.89
C LEU A 1022 32.54 10.75 8.19
N ALA A 1023 31.74 10.83 9.26
CA ALA A 1023 32.17 11.34 10.55
C ALA A 1023 31.85 10.36 11.69
N ARG A 1024 32.74 10.28 12.68
CA ARG A 1024 32.46 9.66 13.98
C ARG A 1024 31.60 10.62 14.79
N PHE A 1025 30.45 10.16 15.24
CA PHE A 1025 29.50 10.92 16.04
C PHE A 1025 29.34 10.26 17.41
N VAL A 1026 29.67 11.00 18.47
CA VAL A 1026 29.44 10.63 19.87
C VAL A 1026 28.55 11.70 20.49
N TYR A 1027 27.33 11.30 20.85
CA TYR A 1027 26.33 12.26 21.32
C TYR A 1027 26.64 12.87 22.70
N ASN A 1028 27.10 12.05 23.64
CA ASN A 1028 27.59 12.43 24.96
C ASN A 1028 28.54 11.33 25.48
N ALA A 1029 29.22 11.59 26.61
CA ALA A 1029 30.19 10.65 27.19
C ALA A 1029 29.65 9.25 27.52
N ALA A 1030 28.33 9.12 27.68
CA ALA A 1030 27.66 7.85 27.95
C ALA A 1030 27.06 7.19 26.68
N SER A 1031 27.21 7.81 25.51
CA SER A 1031 26.62 7.32 24.25
C SER A 1031 27.62 6.50 23.46
N HIS A 1032 27.14 5.44 22.80
CA HIS A 1032 27.98 4.64 21.91
C HIS A 1032 28.44 5.45 20.70
N PRO A 1033 29.73 5.39 20.31
CA PRO A 1033 30.20 5.99 19.07
C PRO A 1033 29.47 5.41 17.85
N ARG A 1034 29.05 6.28 16.94
CA ARG A 1034 28.36 5.91 15.69
C ARG A 1034 29.05 6.53 14.49
N ILE A 1035 28.90 5.92 13.32
CA ILE A 1035 29.32 6.52 12.05
C ILE A 1035 28.13 7.28 11.45
N MET A 1036 28.35 8.54 11.10
CA MET A 1036 27.38 9.44 10.48
C MET A 1036 27.88 9.89 9.10
N ALA A 1037 27.04 9.75 8.08
CA ALA A 1037 27.29 10.33 6.76
C ALA A 1037 26.64 11.72 6.66
N LEU A 1038 27.43 12.74 6.30
CA LEU A 1038 27.03 14.14 6.12
C LEU A 1038 26.94 14.45 4.62
N PHE A 1039 25.71 14.60 4.12
CA PHE A 1039 25.41 14.87 2.72
C PHE A 1039 25.31 16.38 2.45
N PRO A 1040 25.99 16.92 1.42
CA PRO A 1040 25.93 18.34 1.12
C PRO A 1040 24.59 18.68 0.41
N ARG A 1041 23.95 19.78 0.83
CA ARG A 1041 22.64 20.24 0.31
C ARG A 1041 22.61 21.76 0.19
N LYS A 1042 22.01 22.25 -0.90
CA LYS A 1042 21.59 23.65 -1.05
C LYS A 1042 20.07 23.72 -0.99
N SER A 1043 19.52 24.55 -0.10
CA SER A 1043 18.08 24.84 -0.11
C SER A 1043 17.70 25.72 -1.31
N LYS A 1044 16.44 25.65 -1.74
CA LYS A 1044 15.86 26.49 -2.81
C LYS A 1044 15.97 28.01 -2.52
N LYS A 1045 16.20 28.38 -1.26
CA LYS A 1045 16.44 29.77 -0.81
C LYS A 1045 17.94 30.15 -0.71
N GLY A 1046 18.84 29.31 -1.20
CA GLY A 1046 20.29 29.58 -1.23
C GLY A 1046 21.04 29.31 0.07
N VAL A 1047 20.45 28.56 1.01
CA VAL A 1047 21.12 28.17 2.27
C VAL A 1047 21.88 26.87 2.06
N ASP A 1048 23.20 26.93 2.21
CA ASP A 1048 24.10 25.78 2.16
C ASP A 1048 24.12 25.06 3.52
N MET A 1049 23.89 23.74 3.53
CA MET A 1049 23.81 22.92 4.73
C MET A 1049 24.28 21.49 4.49
N MET A 1050 24.47 20.72 5.58
CA MET A 1050 24.69 19.28 5.51
C MET A 1050 23.56 18.50 6.19
N VAL A 1051 23.18 17.37 5.61
CA VAL A 1051 22.21 16.44 6.18
C VAL A 1051 22.95 15.21 6.69
N GLY A 1052 22.98 15.04 8.02
CA GLY A 1052 23.64 13.94 8.70
C GLY A 1052 22.72 12.74 8.93
N ILE A 1053 23.19 11.53 8.68
CA ILE A 1053 22.43 10.29 8.83
C ILE A 1053 23.31 9.23 9.49
N TYR A 1054 22.77 8.48 10.45
CA TYR A 1054 23.45 7.31 10.98
C TYR A 1054 23.54 6.20 9.94
N LEU A 1055 24.73 5.61 9.77
CA LEU A 1055 24.91 4.45 8.94
C LEU A 1055 24.69 3.17 9.78
N PRO A 1056 23.67 2.34 9.45
CA PRO A 1056 23.43 1.08 10.16
C PRO A 1056 24.38 -0.01 9.63
N PHE A 1057 25.00 -0.77 10.56
CA PHE A 1057 25.88 -1.94 10.33
C PHE A 1057 27.24 -1.64 9.69
N TYR A 1058 28.33 -1.89 10.43
CA TYR A 1058 29.70 -1.74 9.91
C TYR A 1058 30.00 -2.76 8.80
N GLU A 1059 29.33 -3.92 8.78
CA GLU A 1059 29.55 -4.96 7.77
C GLU A 1059 29.09 -4.55 6.36
N ASP A 1060 28.16 -3.60 6.22
CA ASP A 1060 27.69 -3.14 4.91
C ASP A 1060 28.69 -2.19 4.23
N PHE A 1061 29.67 -1.68 4.97
CA PHE A 1061 30.69 -0.75 4.50
C PHE A 1061 32.08 -1.40 4.34
N ARG A 1062 32.12 -2.73 4.19
CA ARG A 1062 33.37 -3.52 4.03
C ARG A 1062 34.28 -3.06 2.88
N GLY A 1063 33.77 -2.29 1.92
CA GLY A 1063 34.56 -1.70 0.83
C GLY A 1063 35.24 -0.37 1.17
N LEU A 1064 35.01 0.18 2.37
CA LEU A 1064 35.61 1.42 2.84
C LEU A 1064 36.60 1.12 3.96
N ASP A 1065 37.83 1.57 3.81
CA ASP A 1065 38.85 1.46 4.85
C ASP A 1065 38.61 2.52 5.92
N PHE A 1066 38.58 2.09 7.19
CA PHE A 1066 38.44 2.98 8.35
C PHE A 1066 39.72 2.96 9.20
N PRO A 1067 40.19 4.11 9.69
CA PRO A 1067 41.24 4.15 10.70
C PRO A 1067 40.73 3.51 12.01
N ALA A 1068 41.62 2.81 12.72
CA ALA A 1068 41.29 2.12 13.97
C ALA A 1068 40.72 3.09 15.02
N LEU A 1069 39.70 2.64 15.74
CA LEU A 1069 38.88 3.48 16.62
C LEU A 1069 39.51 3.78 17.99
N GLU A 1070 40.57 3.06 18.37
CA GLU A 1070 41.35 3.31 19.58
C GLU A 1070 42.84 3.27 19.24
N ASP A 1071 43.59 4.27 19.74
CA ASP A 1071 45.04 4.18 19.87
C ASP A 1071 45.38 3.19 21.00
N PHE A 1072 45.21 1.89 20.74
CA PHE A 1072 45.77 0.87 21.61
C PHE A 1072 47.30 0.97 21.50
N ARG A 1073 47.94 1.39 22.59
CA ARG A 1073 49.40 1.42 22.77
C ARG A 1073 50.08 0.05 22.67
N SER A 1074 49.36 -1.02 22.36
CA SER A 1074 49.94 -2.33 22.07
C SER A 1074 49.32 -2.86 20.79
N LYS A 1075 50.01 -2.64 19.66
CA LYS A 1075 49.76 -3.46 18.47
C LYS A 1075 50.07 -4.91 18.85
N PRO A 1076 49.21 -5.88 18.49
CA PRO A 1076 49.53 -7.28 18.72
C PRO A 1076 50.85 -7.59 18.02
N THR A 1077 51.76 -8.23 18.74
CA THR A 1077 53.04 -8.67 18.14
C THR A 1077 52.75 -9.70 17.06
N HIS A 1078 53.71 -9.93 16.19
CA HIS A 1078 53.56 -10.94 15.15
C HIS A 1078 53.26 -12.33 15.76
N ASP A 1079 53.82 -12.63 16.94
CA ASP A 1079 53.53 -13.84 17.70
C ASP A 1079 52.10 -13.89 18.23
N HIS A 1080 51.53 -12.78 18.70
CA HIS A 1080 50.12 -12.74 19.10
C HIS A 1080 49.19 -13.03 17.92
N LEU A 1081 49.50 -12.47 16.74
CA LEU A 1081 48.73 -12.72 15.52
C LEU A 1081 48.91 -14.16 15.03
N ASN A 1082 50.13 -14.71 15.12
CA ASN A 1082 50.43 -16.09 14.74
C ASN A 1082 49.76 -17.10 15.68
N ALA A 1083 49.77 -16.85 16.98
CA ALA A 1083 49.08 -17.68 17.96
C ALA A 1083 47.57 -17.68 17.72
N MET A 1084 46.99 -16.51 17.43
CA MET A 1084 45.57 -16.40 17.10
C MET A 1084 45.23 -17.11 15.77
N ASN A 1085 46.05 -16.93 14.73
CA ASN A 1085 45.87 -17.62 13.45
C ASN A 1085 46.03 -19.13 13.57
N ALA A 1086 46.98 -19.61 14.38
CA ALA A 1086 47.17 -21.02 14.67
C ALA A 1086 45.95 -21.61 15.39
N PHE A 1087 45.40 -20.88 16.37
CA PHE A 1087 44.19 -21.28 17.08
C PHE A 1087 42.97 -21.31 16.15
N MET A 1088 42.75 -20.28 15.34
CA MET A 1088 41.66 -20.25 14.35
C MET A 1088 41.79 -21.39 13.34
N LYS A 1089 42.99 -21.71 12.88
CA LYS A 1089 43.23 -22.83 11.95
C LYS A 1089 43.01 -24.20 12.63
N ALA A 1090 43.38 -24.33 13.91
CA ALA A 1090 43.11 -25.53 14.68
C ALA A 1090 41.60 -25.74 14.90
N MET A 1091 40.84 -24.64 15.05
CA MET A 1091 39.39 -24.62 15.24
C MET A 1091 38.57 -24.48 13.94
N ASP A 1092 39.22 -24.47 12.77
CA ASP A 1092 38.52 -24.42 11.47
C ASP A 1092 37.84 -25.78 11.18
N LEU A 1093 36.51 -25.79 11.34
CA LEU A 1093 35.65 -26.96 11.20
C LEU A 1093 35.15 -27.17 9.76
N THR A 1094 35.45 -26.23 8.85
CA THR A 1094 34.90 -26.21 7.49
C THR A 1094 35.68 -27.07 6.50
N LYS A 1095 36.83 -27.61 6.89
CA LYS A 1095 37.71 -28.43 6.04
C LYS A 1095 37.62 -29.90 6.42
N ALA A 1096 37.34 -30.76 5.45
CA ALA A 1096 37.51 -32.21 5.61
C ALA A 1096 39.00 -32.52 5.83
N PHE A 1097 39.33 -33.27 6.87
CA PHE A 1097 40.72 -33.58 7.21
C PHE A 1097 41.03 -35.07 7.02
N TYR A 1098 42.25 -35.35 6.60
CA TYR A 1098 42.73 -36.71 6.35
C TYR A 1098 43.08 -37.40 7.66
N GLU A 1099 42.39 -38.48 7.99
CA GLU A 1099 42.63 -39.28 9.19
C GLU A 1099 43.66 -40.37 8.83
N VAL A 1100 44.88 -40.22 9.36
CA VAL A 1100 46.05 -41.02 8.95
C VAL A 1100 45.88 -42.51 9.27
N GLU A 1101 45.18 -42.85 10.36
CA GLU A 1101 44.94 -44.23 10.78
C GLU A 1101 43.94 -44.97 9.88
N THR A 1102 42.98 -44.26 9.27
CA THR A 1102 41.93 -44.84 8.43
C THR A 1102 42.15 -44.59 6.93
N GLY A 1103 43.08 -43.69 6.58
CA GLY A 1103 43.42 -43.33 5.21
C GLY A 1103 42.32 -42.56 4.46
N GLN A 1104 41.37 -41.97 5.18
CA GLN A 1104 40.21 -41.31 4.59
C GLN A 1104 40.04 -39.88 5.08
N PHE A 1105 39.51 -39.02 4.20
CA PHE A 1105 39.09 -37.67 4.58
C PHE A 1105 37.77 -37.73 5.34
N ARG A 1106 37.76 -37.21 6.57
CA ARG A 1106 36.57 -37.09 7.41
C ARG A 1106 36.14 -35.64 7.56
N GLU A 1107 34.84 -35.44 7.48
CA GLU A 1107 34.15 -34.20 7.80
C GLU A 1107 34.10 -34.02 9.32
N VAL A 1108 34.47 -32.84 9.82
CA VAL A 1108 34.62 -32.57 11.26
C VAL A 1108 33.25 -32.42 11.95
N LEU A 1109 32.25 -31.87 11.25
CA LEU A 1109 30.88 -31.71 11.73
C LEU A 1109 29.94 -32.62 10.95
N ARG A 1110 29.92 -33.91 11.29
CA ARG A 1110 28.87 -34.79 10.77
C ARG A 1110 27.55 -34.41 11.45
N PRO A 1111 26.41 -34.40 10.76
CA PRO A 1111 25.12 -34.03 11.34
C PRO A 1111 24.77 -34.74 12.66
N ARG A 1112 25.26 -35.97 12.86
CA ARG A 1112 25.13 -36.76 14.10
C ARG A 1112 25.94 -36.25 15.30
N ASP A 1113 26.98 -35.46 15.03
CA ASP A 1113 27.95 -34.93 15.99
C ASP A 1113 27.73 -33.40 16.20
N VAL A 1114 26.76 -32.79 15.50
CA VAL A 1114 26.36 -31.37 15.65
C VAL A 1114 25.49 -31.22 16.88
N PRO A 1115 25.66 -30.17 17.72
CA PRO A 1115 24.94 -30.03 18.97
C PRO A 1115 23.49 -29.56 18.80
N ASN A 1116 22.72 -30.29 17.98
CA ASN A 1116 21.31 -30.06 17.75
C ASN A 1116 20.55 -31.36 18.05
N PRO A 1117 19.87 -31.45 19.21
CA PRO A 1117 19.23 -32.69 19.66
C PRO A 1117 18.13 -33.18 18.69
N MET A 1118 17.43 -32.25 18.03
CA MET A 1118 16.42 -32.60 17.02
C MET A 1118 17.05 -33.21 15.77
N LEU A 1119 18.14 -32.64 15.26
CA LEU A 1119 18.83 -33.15 14.08
C LEU A 1119 19.45 -34.54 14.36
N GLN A 1120 20.08 -34.69 15.52
CA GLN A 1120 20.64 -35.98 15.95
C GLN A 1120 19.55 -37.05 16.15
N TYR A 1121 18.40 -36.68 16.73
CA TYR A 1121 17.27 -37.58 16.87
C TYR A 1121 16.72 -38.02 15.51
N VAL A 1122 16.55 -37.10 14.57
CA VAL A 1122 16.13 -37.42 13.20
C VAL A 1122 17.12 -38.39 12.54
N CYS A 1123 18.44 -38.14 12.65
CA CYS A 1123 19.44 -39.06 12.11
C CYS A 1123 19.43 -40.43 12.80
N LYS A 1124 19.26 -40.50 14.13
CA LYS A 1124 19.11 -41.77 14.88
C LYS A 1124 17.85 -42.51 14.47
N ALA A 1125 16.73 -41.82 14.32
CA ALA A 1125 15.45 -42.38 13.87
C ALA A 1125 15.56 -42.92 12.44
N MET A 1126 16.20 -42.18 11.53
CA MET A 1126 16.47 -42.64 10.17
C MET A 1126 17.38 -43.88 10.16
N LYS A 1127 18.46 -43.88 10.93
CA LYS A 1127 19.36 -45.04 11.04
C LYS A 1127 18.64 -46.26 11.66
N HIS A 1128 17.83 -46.04 12.69
CA HIS A 1128 17.07 -47.09 13.34
C HIS A 1128 16.01 -47.67 12.40
N ARG A 1129 15.30 -46.83 11.63
CA ARG A 1129 14.34 -47.30 10.62
C ARG A 1129 15.02 -48.01 9.46
N ALA A 1130 16.25 -47.63 9.11
CA ALA A 1130 17.02 -48.31 8.08
C ALA A 1130 17.51 -49.70 8.52
N LEU A 1131 17.92 -49.86 9.78
CA LEU A 1131 18.41 -51.14 10.32
C LEU A 1131 17.29 -52.04 10.86
N TYR A 1132 16.22 -51.44 11.37
CA TYR A 1132 15.06 -52.10 11.97
C TYR A 1132 13.75 -51.44 11.49
N PRO A 1133 13.30 -51.75 10.27
CA PRO A 1133 12.22 -51.01 9.60
C PRO A 1133 10.86 -51.09 10.28
N ASN A 1134 10.60 -52.19 10.97
CA ASN A 1134 9.28 -52.50 11.52
C ASN A 1134 9.18 -52.31 13.03
N THR A 1135 10.27 -51.92 13.70
CA THR A 1135 10.24 -51.63 15.14
C THR A 1135 9.93 -50.15 15.38
N PRO A 1136 9.20 -49.82 16.47
CA PRO A 1136 8.93 -48.43 16.84
C PRO A 1136 10.22 -47.60 16.92
N LEU A 1137 10.13 -46.33 16.53
CA LEU A 1137 11.30 -45.45 16.62
C LEU A 1137 11.73 -45.31 18.10
N PRO A 1138 13.05 -45.27 18.37
CA PRO A 1138 13.54 -45.12 19.73
C PRO A 1138 13.03 -43.81 20.32
N ILE A 1139 12.68 -43.82 21.60
CA ILE A 1139 12.24 -42.64 22.34
C ILE A 1139 13.43 -41.69 22.49
N VAL A 1140 13.18 -40.37 22.49
CA VAL A 1140 14.22 -39.37 22.74
C VAL A 1140 14.75 -39.59 24.16
N ASP A 1141 15.99 -40.06 24.28
CA ASP A 1141 16.64 -40.29 25.57
C ASP A 1141 17.09 -38.95 26.17
N ASP A 1142 16.76 -38.66 27.43
CA ASP A 1142 17.19 -37.45 28.14
C ASP A 1142 18.72 -37.36 28.25
N LYS A 1143 19.44 -38.48 28.08
CA LYS A 1143 20.91 -38.49 27.96
C LYS A 1143 21.44 -37.75 26.72
N LEU A 1144 20.62 -37.53 25.68
CA LEU A 1144 21.04 -36.77 24.49
C LEU A 1144 21.45 -35.33 24.85
N LEU A 1145 20.88 -34.75 25.92
CA LEU A 1145 21.28 -33.46 26.47
C LEU A 1145 22.61 -33.51 27.24
N GLY A 1146 22.92 -34.64 27.89
CA GLY A 1146 24.19 -34.84 28.60
C GLY A 1146 25.38 -34.92 27.65
N ASP A 1147 25.23 -35.63 26.53
CA ASP A 1147 26.27 -35.76 25.50
C ASP A 1147 26.57 -34.42 24.78
N LEU A 1148 25.59 -33.50 24.75
CA LEU A 1148 25.73 -32.15 24.18
C LEU A 1148 26.56 -31.20 25.05
N LEU A 1149 26.61 -31.46 26.36
CA LEU A 1149 27.34 -30.65 27.34
C LEU A 1149 28.81 -31.09 27.48
N GLN A 1150 29.18 -32.25 26.95
CA GLN A 1150 30.56 -32.71 26.92
C GLN A 1150 31.26 -32.29 25.62
N PRO A 1151 32.18 -31.33 25.66
CA PRO A 1151 32.86 -30.85 24.46
C PRO A 1151 33.66 -31.98 23.80
N ASN A 1152 33.65 -32.01 22.46
CA ASN A 1152 34.30 -33.07 21.68
C ASN A 1152 35.81 -33.15 22.03
N VAL A 1153 36.19 -34.22 22.72
CA VAL A 1153 37.54 -34.43 23.26
C VAL A 1153 38.61 -34.38 22.17
N SER A 1154 38.32 -34.93 20.98
CA SER A 1154 39.26 -34.90 19.85
C SER A 1154 39.46 -33.48 19.30
N LEU A 1155 38.40 -32.68 19.30
CA LEU A 1155 38.47 -31.28 18.85
C LEU A 1155 39.24 -30.41 19.85
N LEU A 1156 38.99 -30.62 21.14
CA LEU A 1156 39.72 -29.94 22.22
C LEU A 1156 41.21 -30.30 22.20
N LYS A 1157 41.55 -31.59 22.10
CA LYS A 1157 42.95 -32.06 22.03
C LYS A 1157 43.68 -31.47 20.81
N ARG A 1158 42.99 -31.33 19.68
CA ARG A 1158 43.53 -30.70 18.45
C ARG A 1158 43.80 -29.21 18.65
N ALA A 1159 42.93 -28.52 19.38
CA ALA A 1159 43.11 -27.10 19.66
C ALA A 1159 44.04 -26.85 20.85
N GLU A 1160 44.38 -27.86 21.64
CA GLU A 1160 45.09 -27.74 22.91
C GLU A 1160 46.49 -27.16 22.78
N GLU A 1161 47.26 -27.56 21.75
CA GLU A 1161 48.58 -26.99 21.48
C GLU A 1161 48.48 -25.52 21.04
N ALA A 1162 47.56 -25.21 20.12
CA ALA A 1162 47.34 -23.85 19.64
C ALA A 1162 46.77 -22.95 20.75
N LEU A 1163 45.93 -23.50 21.62
CA LEU A 1163 45.38 -22.83 22.79
C LEU A 1163 46.44 -22.62 23.86
N SER A 1164 47.36 -23.56 24.04
CA SER A 1164 48.51 -23.41 24.94
C SER A 1164 49.46 -22.34 24.42
N TYR A 1165 49.71 -22.31 23.10
CA TYR A 1165 50.47 -21.26 22.44
C TYR A 1165 49.80 -19.89 22.57
N LEU A 1166 48.47 -19.83 22.42
CA LEU A 1166 47.68 -18.64 22.66
C LEU A 1166 47.79 -18.18 24.12
N LYS A 1167 47.57 -19.07 25.10
CA LYS A 1167 47.66 -18.75 26.53
C LYS A 1167 49.06 -18.29 26.95
N ALA A 1168 50.11 -18.89 26.39
CA ALA A 1168 51.49 -18.47 26.64
C ALA A 1168 51.79 -17.08 26.03
N SER A 1169 51.19 -16.78 24.88
CA SER A 1169 51.33 -15.49 24.19
C SER A 1169 50.49 -14.38 24.85
N PHE A 1170 49.46 -14.73 25.61
CA PHE A 1170 48.58 -13.80 26.33
C PHE A 1170 48.56 -14.11 27.84
N PRO A 1171 49.63 -13.77 28.58
CA PRO A 1171 49.72 -14.08 30.01
C PRO A 1171 48.62 -13.35 30.81
N LEU A 1172 47.83 -14.12 31.56
CA LEU A 1172 46.78 -13.59 32.44
C LEU A 1172 47.41 -13.03 33.73
N LEU A 1173 47.08 -11.78 34.07
CA LEU A 1173 47.45 -11.17 35.34
C LEU A 1173 46.24 -11.20 36.29
N GLU A 1174 46.43 -11.77 37.48
CA GLU A 1174 45.37 -11.86 38.48
C GLU A 1174 45.11 -10.48 39.12
N SER A 1175 43.85 -10.04 39.13
CA SER A 1175 43.43 -8.74 39.67
C SER A 1175 43.05 -8.85 41.16
N PRO A 1176 43.45 -7.92 42.05
CA PRO A 1176 43.18 -8.03 43.47
C PRO A 1176 41.67 -7.86 43.79
N LYS A 1177 41.10 -8.87 44.45
CA LYS A 1177 39.65 -9.00 44.73
C LYS A 1177 39.13 -7.91 45.69
N LYS A 1178 38.05 -7.21 45.32
CA LYS A 1178 37.21 -6.41 46.24
C LYS A 1178 36.22 -7.34 46.97
N LYS A 1179 36.24 -7.33 48.31
CA LYS A 1179 35.42 -8.16 49.21
C LYS A 1179 33.92 -8.10 48.86
N ARG A 1180 33.32 -9.26 48.55
CA ARG A 1180 31.86 -9.48 48.56
C ARG A 1180 31.47 -9.98 49.95
N HIS A 1181 30.45 -9.37 50.55
CA HIS A 1181 29.78 -9.94 51.73
C HIS A 1181 29.03 -11.21 51.31
N ILE A 1182 29.33 -12.30 52.01
CA ILE A 1182 28.65 -13.58 51.92
C ILE A 1182 27.41 -13.50 52.82
N LYS A 1183 26.25 -13.92 52.33
CA LYS A 1183 25.19 -14.52 53.16
C LYS A 1183 25.08 -15.97 52.74
N GLU A 1184 25.18 -16.84 53.74
CA GLU A 1184 25.22 -18.29 53.71
C GLU A 1184 23.89 -18.93 53.31
N GLU A 1185 24.01 -20.18 52.81
CA GLU A 1185 23.01 -21.25 52.63
C GLU A 1185 22.02 -21.08 51.45
N ASP A 1186 21.92 -21.99 50.47
CA ASP A 1186 22.15 -23.44 50.48
C ASP A 1186 22.99 -23.95 49.29
N GLU A 1187 24.00 -24.76 49.61
CA GLU A 1187 24.58 -25.75 48.70
C GLU A 1187 23.55 -26.83 48.40
N ILE A 1188 23.28 -27.16 47.13
CA ILE A 1188 23.36 -28.54 46.63
C ILE A 1188 23.72 -28.51 45.13
N LEU A 1189 25.01 -28.61 44.82
CA LEU A 1189 25.48 -29.47 43.74
C LEU A 1189 26.35 -30.54 44.39
N PRO A 1190 26.14 -31.84 44.15
CA PRO A 1190 27.25 -32.77 44.22
C PRO A 1190 28.09 -32.58 42.95
N SER A 1191 29.36 -32.25 43.19
CA SER A 1191 30.43 -32.14 42.21
C SER A 1191 30.71 -33.48 41.51
N PRO A 1192 31.44 -33.44 40.37
CA PRO A 1192 31.57 -34.51 39.38
C PRO A 1192 32.75 -35.42 39.68
N GLU A 1193 32.77 -36.64 39.13
CA GLU A 1193 34.02 -37.40 39.00
C GLU A 1193 34.32 -37.79 37.54
N LYS A 1194 35.31 -37.02 37.05
CA LYS A 1194 36.28 -37.19 35.96
C LYS A 1194 35.82 -37.10 34.51
#